data_AF-A0A7K4Z4L4-F1
#
_entry.id   AF-A0A7K4Z4L4-F1
#
_cell.length_a   1.000
_cell.length_b   1.000
_cell.length_c   1.000
_cell.angle_alpha   90.00
_cell.angle_beta   90.00
_cell.angle_gamma   90.00
#
_symmetry.space_group_name_H-M   'P 1'
#
loop_
_entity.id
_entity.type
_entity.pdbx_description
1 polymer ?
#
loop_
_entity_poly.entity_id
_entity_poly.type
_entity_poly.pdbx_seq_one_letter_code
_entity_poly.pdbx_strand_id
1 'polypeptide(L)'
;SLKMNGEEAIWEKLDTEFDHWVVDMKPHVLKLQQRSERQRCALWIKKLCEPSGAGTGTEGRKNRNLYAKLLLHMLKRGVLEGPFAHKPEPGLLKPFPSYMLIYFDEPNSARVQSGSPDCLPDWVMGELGNGESKHEESWKLSSKEDSSLATPLTYGERFKYSEKPALRSHSMSPPHRTDEANLATPLSDHRRKKPSSLDDSDLEARLNSWNLGLENPRYLREKPMPVSLMTPRIDLGKSSSLRDELALFRTHERELDMKMKIAEGKFHEEKLKLQQKHDSDVQKILDRKNDEIEVLKSLHKTKQSEAEETIRKLERKVQTLIRESQVVRQAKEKQIVELKKMCEQSNDSLNNEWEKRLHNAVAEMEKEKFNIRKKHTEDMHELLEDTNARLSKMEEEYLEQIKSTNQTVKNLEARVQQLTVEAENSNLQHQNLVQEKTEAEQRCQVMCLELRELKARHSSLQKDKDHIAQEYEKNIQQLQSKYDVDMSFLKQEHALSAAKASDAIEELQHSVSLLKQQLEDSEHQRQQQLRDQEHKLQQDKHGYEKQIQGIRNDLDKERGDAQKKIRKLEEALKEKEEQLTRVTEVQRLQAQQADAALEEFKRQVELNSEKVYAEMKQQMEKVEADLSRSKSLREKQSKEFSWQLETLKQRYEQQIVELKLEHEQEKTHLFQQHNAEKDCLVRDHEREIEKLEKQLRAAMAEHESKTQECRMQDAQVICDMENQIHKLREELLQVNAQRKQQLLELRHQWEEEKQKAARDHETALSKLKVETEKMTLDLKKIHTAETEKALDRANSRLKQSEKEYSQKLAKSSQIIAELETTISSLTEENSRQQLAAEQRLQEVVQNLEDKKQQLITDYDRAIKALQDEVEGYRSQVQAVEKKLQRRELETHEQIMQIRQDYETKLKGLMPASSRQQLEDTIISLKSQVN
;
A
#
# COMPACT_ATOMS: atom_id res chain seq x y z
N SER A 1 -32.40 19.85 14.05
CA SER A 1 -31.83 18.52 14.29
C SER A 1 -30.32 18.59 14.17
N LEU A 2 -29.56 18.24 15.21
CA LEU A 2 -28.11 18.11 15.07
C LEU A 2 -27.78 16.79 14.36
N LYS A 3 -26.78 16.80 13.48
CA LYS A 3 -26.06 15.57 13.13
C LYS A 3 -25.05 15.32 14.25
N MET A 4 -25.29 14.31 15.09
CA MET A 4 -24.22 13.77 15.94
C MET A 4 -23.07 13.28 15.06
N ASN A 5 -21.84 13.42 15.56
CA ASN A 5 -20.69 12.82 14.88
C ASN A 5 -20.80 11.29 14.92
N GLY A 6 -20.43 10.62 13.83
CA GLY A 6 -20.55 9.16 13.71
C GLY A 6 -19.80 8.39 14.80
N GLU A 7 -18.68 8.95 15.28
CA GLU A 7 -17.87 8.39 16.37
C GLU A 7 -18.53 8.55 17.74
N GLU A 8 -19.20 9.69 17.97
CA GLU A 8 -19.89 10.01 19.22
C GLU A 8 -21.07 9.05 19.45
N ALA A 9 -21.82 8.75 18.40
CA ALA A 9 -22.87 7.72 18.39
C ALA A 9 -22.34 6.27 18.45
N ILE A 10 -21.03 6.05 18.29
CA ILE A 10 -20.37 4.75 18.56
C ILE A 10 -19.90 4.70 20.03
N TRP A 11 -19.41 5.81 20.58
CA TRP A 11 -19.04 5.92 21.98
C TRP A 11 -20.25 5.73 22.90
N GLU A 12 -21.36 6.43 22.63
CA GLU A 12 -22.62 6.30 23.38
C GLU A 12 -23.13 4.84 23.41
N LYS A 13 -22.99 4.11 22.30
CA LYS A 13 -23.33 2.67 22.24
C LYS A 13 -22.39 1.81 23.08
N LEU A 14 -21.08 2.04 23.03
CA LEU A 14 -20.10 1.29 23.82
C LEU A 14 -20.19 1.62 25.32
N ASP A 15 -20.55 2.85 25.67
CA ASP A 15 -20.78 3.28 27.06
C ASP A 15 -22.11 2.70 27.58
N THR A 16 -23.19 2.70 26.77
CA THR A 16 -24.45 2.01 27.08
C THR A 16 -24.26 0.48 27.27
N GLU A 17 -23.46 -0.17 26.42
CA GLU A 17 -23.14 -1.60 26.54
C GLU A 17 -22.39 -1.89 27.85
N PHE A 18 -21.47 -1.01 28.25
CA PHE A 18 -20.73 -1.13 29.51
C PHE A 18 -21.65 -1.05 30.73
N ASP A 19 -22.58 -0.09 30.75
CA ASP A 19 -23.52 0.07 31.87
C ASP A 19 -24.41 -1.17 32.06
N HIS A 20 -24.83 -1.82 30.97
CA HIS A 20 -25.53 -3.11 31.04
C HIS A 20 -24.66 -4.18 31.72
N TRP A 21 -23.39 -4.33 31.32
CA TRP A 21 -22.47 -5.29 31.96
C TRP A 21 -22.25 -4.99 33.45
N VAL A 22 -22.15 -3.71 33.86
CA VAL A 22 -21.98 -3.32 35.27
C VAL A 22 -23.22 -3.61 36.11
N VAL A 23 -24.43 -3.36 35.58
CA VAL A 23 -25.69 -3.72 36.23
C VAL A 23 -25.78 -5.24 36.42
N ASP A 24 -25.42 -6.02 35.40
CA ASP A 24 -25.46 -7.48 35.42
C ASP A 24 -24.45 -8.10 36.42
N MET A 25 -23.31 -7.45 36.66
CA MET A 25 -22.33 -7.89 37.67
C MET A 25 -22.83 -7.75 39.12
N LYS A 26 -23.64 -6.73 39.41
CA LYS A 26 -24.10 -6.39 40.77
C LYS A 26 -24.67 -7.58 41.57
N PRO A 27 -25.64 -8.38 41.07
CA PRO A 27 -26.15 -9.55 41.81
C PRO A 27 -25.14 -10.68 41.99
N HIS A 28 -24.07 -10.76 41.18
CA HIS A 28 -23.03 -11.78 41.33
C HIS A 28 -21.96 -11.34 42.33
N VAL A 29 -21.49 -10.09 42.27
CA VAL A 29 -20.52 -9.55 43.25
C VAL A 29 -21.08 -9.62 44.67
N LEU A 30 -22.38 -9.38 44.86
CA LEU A 30 -23.03 -9.51 46.18
C LEU A 30 -23.12 -10.95 46.69
N LYS A 31 -23.05 -11.97 45.82
CA LYS A 31 -23.08 -13.40 46.19
C LYS A 31 -21.72 -14.01 46.53
N LEU A 32 -20.62 -13.32 46.20
CA LEU A 32 -19.26 -13.77 46.54
C LEU A 32 -19.08 -13.86 48.06
N GLN A 33 -18.80 -15.05 48.59
CA GLN A 33 -18.70 -15.22 50.04
C GLN A 33 -17.49 -14.48 50.61
N GLN A 34 -16.30 -14.55 49.99
CA GLN A 34 -15.11 -13.92 50.54
C GLN A 34 -15.16 -12.38 50.46
N ARG A 35 -14.83 -11.71 51.57
CA ARG A 35 -14.72 -10.24 51.64
C ARG A 35 -13.58 -9.71 50.74
N SER A 36 -12.49 -10.47 50.63
CA SER A 36 -11.33 -10.21 49.76
C SER A 36 -11.68 -10.20 48.27
N GLU A 37 -12.54 -11.12 47.82
CA GLU A 37 -13.05 -11.19 46.45
C GLU A 37 -13.97 -10.02 46.13
N ARG A 38 -14.93 -9.73 47.02
CA ARG A 38 -15.80 -8.55 46.88
C ARG A 38 -15.01 -7.25 46.80
N GLN A 39 -13.97 -7.10 47.62
CA GLN A 39 -13.11 -5.92 47.59
C GLN A 39 -12.24 -5.84 46.32
N ARG A 40 -11.73 -6.98 45.80
CA ARG A 40 -11.03 -7.03 44.50
C ARG A 40 -11.96 -6.65 43.34
N CYS A 41 -13.18 -7.19 43.31
CA CYS A 41 -14.17 -6.87 42.27
C CYS A 41 -14.58 -5.39 42.30
N ALA A 42 -14.80 -4.82 43.49
CA ALA A 42 -15.13 -3.41 43.63
C ALA A 42 -14.00 -2.48 43.12
N LEU A 43 -12.73 -2.84 43.35
CA LEU A 43 -11.58 -2.09 42.81
C LEU A 43 -11.48 -2.21 41.28
N TRP A 44 -11.73 -3.40 40.71
CA TRP A 44 -11.75 -3.60 39.27
C TRP A 44 -12.90 -2.87 38.58
N ILE A 45 -14.12 -2.95 39.11
CA ILE A 45 -15.27 -2.18 38.61
C ILE A 45 -14.98 -0.69 38.69
N LYS A 46 -14.39 -0.19 39.79
CA LYS A 46 -13.98 1.23 39.89
C LYS A 46 -13.01 1.62 38.77
N LYS A 47 -11.96 0.83 38.49
CA LYS A 47 -11.03 1.12 37.38
C LYS A 47 -11.71 1.08 36.01
N LEU A 48 -12.68 0.19 35.80
CA LEU A 48 -13.43 0.14 34.55
C LEU A 48 -14.35 1.36 34.36
N CYS A 49 -14.90 1.92 35.45
CA CYS A 49 -15.70 3.15 35.42
C CYS A 49 -14.87 4.45 35.38
N GLU A 50 -13.55 4.40 35.62
CA GLU A 50 -12.68 5.57 35.55
C GLU A 50 -12.34 5.91 34.09
N PRO A 51 -12.62 7.13 33.59
CA PRO A 51 -12.35 7.51 32.20
C PRO A 51 -10.87 7.33 31.80
N SER A 52 -9.96 7.69 32.70
CA SER A 52 -8.51 7.49 32.54
C SER A 52 -8.06 6.03 32.66
N GLY A 53 -8.93 5.14 33.16
CA GLY A 53 -8.69 3.70 33.20
C GLY A 53 -9.01 3.04 31.86
N ALA A 54 -10.15 3.39 31.25
CA ALA A 54 -10.61 2.85 29.97
C ALA A 54 -9.64 3.12 28.80
N GLY A 55 -9.01 4.30 28.79
CA GLY A 55 -8.14 4.75 27.71
C GLY A 55 -8.89 5.50 26.61
N THR A 56 -8.16 6.34 25.87
CA THR A 56 -8.75 7.34 24.96
C THR A 56 -9.36 6.71 23.69
N GLY A 57 -10.49 7.26 23.25
CA GLY A 57 -11.12 6.93 21.97
C GLY A 57 -11.98 5.66 21.97
N THR A 58 -12.22 5.12 20.78
CA THR A 58 -13.12 3.97 20.56
C THR A 58 -12.50 2.65 21.03
N GLU A 59 -11.19 2.46 20.83
CA GLU A 59 -10.53 1.18 21.15
C GLU A 59 -10.35 0.96 22.65
N GLY A 60 -10.12 2.04 23.43
CA GLY A 60 -10.12 1.98 24.89
C GLY A 60 -11.47 1.55 25.45
N ARG A 61 -12.58 2.08 24.92
CA ARG A 61 -13.93 1.66 25.29
C ARG A 61 -14.20 0.18 24.96
N LYS A 62 -13.81 -0.31 23.77
CA LYS A 62 -13.88 -1.76 23.46
C LYS A 62 -13.08 -2.60 24.46
N ASN A 63 -11.85 -2.18 24.77
CA ASN A 63 -10.97 -2.88 25.72
C ASN A 63 -11.61 -2.96 27.11
N ARG A 64 -12.15 -1.84 27.63
CA ARG A 64 -12.96 -1.81 28.86
C ARG A 64 -14.13 -2.80 28.80
N ASN A 65 -14.89 -2.82 27.71
CA ASN A 65 -16.07 -3.68 27.56
C ASN A 65 -15.67 -5.18 27.54
N LEU A 66 -14.55 -5.55 26.93
CA LEU A 66 -14.01 -6.92 26.98
C LEU A 66 -13.62 -7.33 28.41
N TYR A 67 -12.94 -6.46 29.16
CA TYR A 67 -12.64 -6.72 30.58
C TYR A 67 -13.92 -6.82 31.43
N ALA A 68 -14.92 -5.99 31.19
CA ALA A 68 -16.21 -6.04 31.87
C ALA A 68 -16.95 -7.37 31.60
N LYS A 69 -17.03 -7.78 30.32
CA LYS A 69 -17.66 -9.03 29.90
C LYS A 69 -16.95 -10.26 30.46
N LEU A 70 -15.60 -10.25 30.53
CA LEU A 70 -14.81 -11.32 31.15
C LEU A 70 -15.05 -11.40 32.68
N LEU A 71 -15.06 -10.24 33.36
CA LEU A 71 -15.34 -10.19 34.80
C LEU A 71 -16.73 -10.74 35.11
N LEU A 72 -17.75 -10.40 34.31
CA LEU A 72 -19.10 -10.94 34.45
C LEU A 72 -19.16 -12.46 34.20
N HIS A 73 -18.44 -12.99 33.22
CA HIS A 73 -18.38 -14.43 32.97
C HIS A 73 -17.76 -15.19 34.16
N MET A 74 -16.63 -14.70 34.66
CA MET A 74 -15.95 -15.23 35.86
C MET A 74 -16.83 -15.14 37.12
N LEU A 75 -17.55 -14.03 37.30
CA LEU A 75 -18.55 -13.84 38.36
C LEU A 75 -19.78 -14.75 38.22
N LYS A 76 -20.17 -15.13 36.99
CA LYS A 76 -21.24 -16.12 36.72
C LYS A 76 -20.78 -17.55 37.02
N ARG A 77 -19.50 -17.89 36.78
CA ARG A 77 -18.88 -19.18 37.16
C ARG A 77 -18.48 -19.26 38.64
N GLY A 78 -18.35 -18.13 39.34
CA GLY A 78 -17.95 -18.06 40.75
C GLY A 78 -16.44 -18.20 40.99
N VAL A 79 -15.62 -18.01 39.95
CA VAL A 79 -14.16 -18.22 39.96
C VAL A 79 -13.46 -16.98 39.38
N LEU A 80 -12.61 -16.33 40.17
CA LEU A 80 -11.94 -15.07 39.83
C LEU A 80 -10.45 -15.28 39.55
N GLU A 81 -10.13 -15.56 38.30
CA GLU A 81 -8.78 -15.91 37.82
C GLU A 81 -8.18 -14.82 36.90
N GLY A 82 -6.95 -15.05 36.43
CA GLY A 82 -6.23 -14.14 35.55
C GLY A 82 -6.07 -12.73 36.15
N PRO A 83 -6.44 -11.65 35.43
CA PRO A 83 -6.24 -10.28 35.92
C PRO A 83 -7.00 -10.00 37.23
N PHE A 84 -8.14 -10.65 37.45
CA PHE A 84 -8.98 -10.42 38.63
C PHE A 84 -8.49 -11.16 39.88
N ALA A 85 -7.50 -12.05 39.73
CA ALA A 85 -6.81 -12.66 40.87
C ALA A 85 -6.05 -11.61 41.71
N HIS A 86 -5.63 -10.49 41.11
CA HIS A 86 -4.90 -9.42 41.78
C HIS A 86 -5.72 -8.11 41.81
N LYS A 87 -5.23 -7.11 42.56
CA LYS A 87 -5.77 -5.75 42.47
C LYS A 87 -5.39 -5.15 41.10
N PRO A 88 -6.22 -4.27 40.50
CA PRO A 88 -5.84 -3.60 39.27
C PRO A 88 -4.58 -2.76 39.46
N GLU A 89 -3.67 -2.82 38.49
CA GLU A 89 -2.49 -1.95 38.42
C GLU A 89 -2.91 -0.48 38.17
N PRO A 90 -2.18 0.52 38.71
CA PRO A 90 -2.41 1.93 38.39
C PRO A 90 -2.23 2.25 36.89
N GLY A 91 -2.80 3.36 36.43
CA GLY A 91 -2.72 3.80 35.02
C GLY A 91 -3.73 3.11 34.10
N LEU A 92 -3.47 3.14 32.79
CA LEU A 92 -4.35 2.60 31.73
C LEU A 92 -4.67 1.11 31.93
N LEU A 93 -5.77 0.63 31.34
CA LEU A 93 -5.98 -0.81 31.12
C LEU A 93 -4.96 -1.32 30.09
N LYS A 94 -4.35 -2.48 30.38
CA LYS A 94 -3.53 -3.20 29.40
C LYS A 94 -4.43 -3.70 28.25
N PRO A 95 -3.90 -3.92 27.03
CA PRO A 95 -4.67 -4.54 25.96
C PRO A 95 -5.16 -5.94 26.38
N PHE A 96 -6.44 -6.24 26.11
CA PHE A 96 -7.06 -7.52 26.46
C PHE A 96 -6.27 -8.69 25.82
N PRO A 97 -5.68 -9.62 26.60
CA PRO A 97 -4.84 -10.68 26.04
C PRO A 97 -5.66 -11.62 25.14
N SER A 98 -5.19 -11.89 23.92
CA SER A 98 -5.94 -12.71 22.94
C SER A 98 -6.30 -14.10 23.47
N TYR A 99 -5.48 -14.69 24.35
CA TYR A 99 -5.77 -16.00 24.96
C TYR A 99 -6.96 -15.97 25.94
N MET A 100 -7.40 -14.80 26.40
CA MET A 100 -8.58 -14.65 27.27
C MET A 100 -9.90 -14.64 26.48
N LEU A 101 -9.86 -14.59 25.14
CA LEU A 101 -11.08 -14.67 24.31
C LEU A 101 -11.76 -16.04 24.42
N ILE A 102 -11.01 -17.10 24.74
CA ILE A 102 -11.54 -18.48 24.88
C ILE A 102 -12.64 -18.59 25.95
N TYR A 103 -12.67 -17.70 26.94
CA TYR A 103 -13.73 -17.63 27.95
C TYR A 103 -15.07 -17.13 27.39
N PHE A 104 -15.11 -16.65 26.15
CA PHE A 104 -16.35 -16.31 25.45
C PHE A 104 -16.82 -17.41 24.50
N ASP A 105 -15.97 -18.40 24.20
CA ASP A 105 -16.26 -19.53 23.31
C ASP A 105 -16.69 -20.81 24.07
N GLU A 106 -16.59 -20.85 25.41
CA GLU A 106 -17.12 -21.94 26.24
C GLU A 106 -18.68 -21.94 26.29
N PRO A 107 -19.36 -23.01 25.81
CA PRO A 107 -20.82 -23.09 25.86
C PRO A 107 -21.32 -23.36 27.29
N ASN A 108 -22.13 -22.44 27.84
CA ASN A 108 -22.59 -22.49 29.23
C ASN A 108 -23.83 -23.40 29.44
N SER A 109 -23.60 -24.71 29.63
CA SER A 109 -24.52 -25.65 30.32
C SER A 109 -23.84 -26.99 30.62
N ALA A 110 -24.20 -27.76 31.66
CA ALA A 110 -25.28 -27.60 32.63
C ALA A 110 -24.96 -28.20 34.03
N ARG A 111 -25.61 -27.61 35.05
CA ARG A 111 -26.30 -28.25 36.19
C ARG A 111 -25.99 -29.73 36.53
N VAL A 112 -25.28 -29.91 37.65
CA VAL A 112 -25.36 -31.00 38.66
C VAL A 112 -26.30 -32.20 38.36
N GLN A 113 -25.73 -33.39 38.13
CA GLN A 113 -26.07 -34.61 38.89
C GLN A 113 -25.00 -35.72 38.77
N SER A 114 -25.11 -36.70 39.67
CA SER A 114 -24.16 -37.77 40.04
C SER A 114 -23.74 -38.80 38.99
N GLY A 115 -22.51 -39.34 39.12
CA GLY A 115 -22.37 -40.78 39.41
C GLY A 115 -21.49 -41.67 38.52
N SER A 116 -20.18 -41.75 38.84
CA SER A 116 -19.24 -42.84 38.46
C SER A 116 -18.88 -43.02 36.95
N PRO A 117 -17.70 -43.59 36.61
CA PRO A 117 -17.26 -43.78 35.23
C PRO A 117 -17.44 -45.22 34.73
N ASP A 118 -17.45 -45.41 33.40
CA ASP A 118 -16.67 -46.51 32.81
C ASP A 118 -16.28 -46.30 31.32
N CYS A 119 -15.28 -47.07 30.89
CA CYS A 119 -14.68 -47.27 29.56
C CYS A 119 -15.08 -46.40 28.33
N LEU A 120 -14.14 -45.53 27.94
CA LEU A 120 -13.50 -45.31 26.61
C LEU A 120 -14.33 -45.20 25.30
N PRO A 121 -13.89 -44.34 24.34
CA PRO A 121 -14.58 -44.12 23.07
C PRO A 121 -14.26 -45.21 22.05
N ASP A 122 -15.28 -45.64 21.32
CA ASP A 122 -15.16 -46.68 20.31
C ASP A 122 -15.43 -46.15 18.90
N TRP A 123 -14.60 -46.57 17.96
CA TRP A 123 -14.57 -46.19 16.53
C TRP A 123 -15.57 -47.06 15.75
N VAL A 124 -16.70 -47.31 16.39
CA VAL A 124 -17.62 -48.43 16.14
C VAL A 124 -19.01 -47.87 15.90
N MET A 125 -19.50 -48.08 14.66
CA MET A 125 -20.83 -47.72 14.16
C MET A 125 -21.08 -46.19 14.08
N GLY A 126 -21.41 -45.62 12.93
CA GLY A 126 -21.68 -46.21 11.61
C GLY A 126 -22.37 -45.17 10.72
N GLU A 127 -22.42 -45.42 9.42
CA GLU A 127 -23.01 -44.48 8.45
C GLU A 127 -24.56 -44.50 8.46
N LEU A 128 -25.14 -43.61 7.64
CA LEU A 128 -26.57 -43.45 7.29
C LEU A 128 -27.42 -42.58 8.24
N GLY A 129 -28.09 -41.56 7.69
CA GLY A 129 -28.98 -40.67 8.44
C GLY A 129 -29.46 -39.41 7.70
N ASN A 130 -30.19 -39.57 6.57
CA ASN A 130 -30.92 -38.45 5.95
C ASN A 130 -32.05 -37.95 6.88
N GLY A 131 -32.38 -36.65 6.81
CA GLY A 131 -33.54 -36.10 7.55
C GLY A 131 -33.88 -34.65 7.24
N GLU A 132 -34.61 -34.40 6.14
CA GLU A 132 -35.28 -33.11 5.92
C GLU A 132 -36.63 -33.04 6.64
N SER A 133 -36.88 -31.99 7.42
CA SER A 133 -38.18 -31.30 7.59
C SER A 133 -37.98 -30.12 8.56
N LYS A 134 -38.35 -28.86 8.27
CA LYS A 134 -39.64 -28.27 7.81
C LYS A 134 -40.74 -28.25 8.88
N HIS A 135 -41.59 -27.23 8.76
CA HIS A 135 -42.77 -26.90 9.60
C HIS A 135 -42.44 -26.37 11.02
N GLU A 136 -43.06 -25.29 11.51
CA GLU A 136 -44.01 -24.37 10.85
C GLU A 136 -43.93 -22.93 11.38
N GLU A 137 -44.60 -22.04 10.65
CA GLU A 137 -44.87 -20.63 10.91
C GLU A 137 -45.78 -20.43 12.19
N SER A 138 -46.32 -19.26 12.58
CA SER A 138 -46.74 -18.09 11.78
C SER A 138 -47.15 -16.87 12.63
N TRP A 139 -47.73 -15.87 11.94
CA TRP A 139 -48.38 -14.65 12.45
C TRP A 139 -47.44 -13.66 13.19
N LYS A 140 -46.80 -12.68 12.52
CA LYS A 140 -47.35 -11.50 11.79
C LYS A 140 -48.34 -10.64 12.60
N LEU A 141 -48.03 -9.35 12.76
CA LEU A 141 -48.48 -8.23 11.91
C LEU A 141 -47.53 -7.02 12.15
N SER A 142 -47.00 -6.28 11.18
CA SER A 142 -47.62 -5.38 10.17
C SER A 142 -47.91 -3.95 10.75
N SER A 143 -47.64 -2.82 10.07
CA SER A 143 -47.19 -2.63 8.68
C SER A 143 -46.64 -1.21 8.37
N LYS A 144 -45.62 -1.11 7.49
CA LYS A 144 -45.52 -0.14 6.34
C LYS A 144 -45.38 1.38 6.63
N GLU A 145 -44.90 2.27 5.74
CA GLU A 145 -44.30 2.24 4.38
C GLU A 145 -43.53 3.59 4.15
N ASP A 146 -42.65 3.81 3.14
CA ASP A 146 -42.23 3.03 1.97
C ASP A 146 -40.81 3.42 1.45
N SER A 147 -40.19 2.51 0.66
CA SER A 147 -39.31 2.68 -0.53
C SER A 147 -38.13 3.70 -0.58
N SER A 148 -37.05 3.49 -1.35
CA SER A 148 -36.80 2.57 -2.49
C SER A 148 -35.31 2.24 -2.70
N LEU A 149 -35.01 1.05 -3.26
CA LEU A 149 -33.79 0.68 -4.03
C LEU A 149 -32.43 0.67 -3.25
N ALA A 150 -31.41 -0.15 -3.56
CA ALA A 150 -31.20 -1.14 -4.64
C ALA A 150 -30.42 -2.40 -4.18
N THR A 151 -30.17 -3.33 -5.12
CA THR A 151 -29.60 -4.68 -4.95
C THR A 151 -28.14 -4.75 -4.47
N PRO A 152 -27.75 -5.70 -3.58
CA PRO A 152 -26.35 -6.00 -3.26
C PRO A 152 -25.71 -7.01 -4.23
N LEU A 153 -24.38 -6.94 -4.37
CA LEU A 153 -23.59 -7.84 -5.24
C LEU A 153 -23.24 -9.16 -4.53
N THR A 154 -23.32 -10.29 -5.24
CA THR A 154 -23.05 -11.63 -4.67
C THR A 154 -21.55 -11.95 -4.61
N TYR A 155 -21.08 -12.51 -3.49
CA TYR A 155 -19.73 -13.07 -3.36
C TYR A 155 -19.70 -14.51 -3.93
N GLY A 156 -18.60 -14.92 -4.57
CA GLY A 156 -18.49 -16.22 -5.24
C GLY A 156 -17.06 -16.75 -5.22
N GLU A 157 -16.74 -17.55 -4.19
CA GLU A 157 -15.40 -18.09 -3.94
C GLU A 157 -15.14 -19.41 -4.68
N ARG A 158 -13.87 -19.70 -5.03
CA ARG A 158 -13.46 -21.05 -5.44
C ARG A 158 -12.02 -21.38 -5.05
N PHE A 159 -11.88 -22.41 -4.20
CA PHE A 159 -10.61 -22.91 -3.67
C PHE A 159 -9.73 -23.61 -4.74
N LYS A 160 -8.41 -23.54 -4.55
CA LYS A 160 -7.53 -24.72 -4.61
C LYS A 160 -6.44 -24.66 -3.52
N TYR A 161 -5.90 -25.83 -3.19
CA TYR A 161 -5.08 -26.09 -2.00
C TYR A 161 -3.66 -25.52 -2.09
N SER A 162 -3.07 -25.29 -0.92
CA SER A 162 -1.63 -25.20 -0.69
C SER A 162 -1.25 -26.12 0.46
N GLU A 163 -0.17 -26.88 0.32
CA GLU A 163 0.26 -27.91 1.26
C GLU A 163 1.44 -27.41 2.12
N LYS A 164 1.50 -27.88 3.38
CA LYS A 164 2.41 -27.44 4.47
C LYS A 164 3.60 -28.43 4.58
N PRO A 165 4.74 -28.14 5.27
CA PRO A 165 4.75 -27.62 6.65
C PRO A 165 5.99 -26.84 7.19
N ALA A 166 5.91 -26.46 8.49
CA ALA A 166 7.01 -26.31 9.48
C ALA A 166 8.02 -25.13 9.30
N LEU A 167 8.55 -24.45 10.34
CA LEU A 167 8.35 -24.26 11.81
C LEU A 167 8.82 -22.79 12.10
N ARG A 168 8.25 -21.95 12.98
CA ARG A 168 8.06 -21.97 14.46
C ARG A 168 9.39 -21.91 15.27
N SER A 169 9.65 -21.04 16.27
CA SER A 169 9.17 -19.71 16.73
C SER A 169 10.02 -19.24 17.97
N HIS A 170 9.87 -17.98 18.43
CA HIS A 170 10.15 -17.47 19.81
C HIS A 170 11.64 -17.31 20.25
N SER A 171 12.03 -16.67 21.38
CA SER A 171 11.70 -15.40 22.11
C SER A 171 12.72 -15.24 23.29
N MET A 172 12.81 -14.33 24.28
CA MET A 172 11.99 -13.30 24.98
C MET A 172 12.86 -12.05 25.39
N SER A 173 12.52 -11.32 26.47
CA SER A 173 13.19 -10.12 27.08
C SER A 173 12.72 -9.99 28.56
N PRO A 174 12.77 -8.85 29.33
CA PRO A 174 13.52 -7.58 29.25
C PRO A 174 14.50 -7.42 30.47
N PRO A 175 14.32 -6.70 31.63
CA PRO A 175 13.42 -5.62 32.12
C PRO A 175 14.06 -4.38 32.83
N HIS A 176 13.36 -3.22 32.83
CA HIS A 176 13.43 -2.06 33.80
C HIS A 176 14.75 -1.23 33.94
N ARG A 177 14.78 0.06 34.36
CA ARG A 177 13.80 1.13 34.78
C ARG A 177 14.11 2.46 34.03
N THR A 178 13.18 3.30 33.54
CA THR A 178 12.19 4.26 34.12
C THR A 178 12.67 5.70 34.47
N ASP A 179 11.86 6.69 34.06
CA ASP A 179 11.62 8.08 34.57
C ASP A 179 12.49 9.30 34.11
N GLU A 180 11.86 10.49 34.17
CA GLU A 180 12.28 11.79 33.60
C GLU A 180 12.60 12.89 34.66
N ALA A 181 13.02 14.08 34.17
CA ALA A 181 12.87 15.43 34.75
C ALA A 181 13.93 16.02 35.73
N ASN A 182 14.83 16.83 35.16
CA ASN A 182 15.17 18.23 35.55
C ASN A 182 15.27 18.65 37.04
N LEU A 183 16.49 18.93 37.55
CA LEU A 183 17.02 20.31 37.76
C LEU A 183 18.35 20.38 38.57
N ALA A 184 19.07 21.51 38.41
CA ALA A 184 20.12 22.09 39.27
C ALA A 184 21.52 21.41 39.40
N THR A 185 22.53 22.11 38.88
CA THR A 185 23.97 22.11 39.26
C THR A 185 24.19 22.81 40.64
N PRO A 186 25.39 22.79 41.29
CA PRO A 186 26.75 22.70 40.70
C PRO A 186 27.86 21.90 41.43
N LEU A 187 28.98 21.74 40.70
CA LEU A 187 30.39 21.63 41.17
C LEU A 187 30.82 20.46 42.10
N SER A 188 31.67 19.54 41.60
CA SER A 188 33.12 19.49 41.97
C SER A 188 33.86 18.25 41.38
N ASP A 189 35.18 18.36 41.40
CA ASP A 189 36.25 17.48 40.90
C ASP A 189 36.25 16.04 41.46
N HIS A 190 36.50 15.00 40.64
CA HIS A 190 37.81 14.31 40.60
C HIS A 190 37.99 13.13 39.62
N ARG A 191 39.24 12.68 39.47
CA ARG A 191 39.76 11.77 38.42
C ARG A 191 39.77 10.28 38.82
N ARG A 192 39.57 9.38 37.83
CA ARG A 192 40.45 8.23 37.43
C ARG A 192 39.83 7.57 36.19
N LYS A 193 40.45 7.42 35.00
CA LYS A 193 41.71 6.77 34.56
C LYS A 193 41.73 5.23 34.55
N LYS A 194 41.58 4.71 33.32
CA LYS A 194 42.21 3.55 32.64
C LYS A 194 41.41 2.23 32.45
N PRO A 195 41.71 1.44 31.38
CA PRO A 195 40.84 0.38 30.87
C PRO A 195 41.46 -1.04 30.82
N SER A 196 40.62 -2.03 30.50
CA SER A 196 40.94 -3.41 30.08
C SER A 196 39.86 -3.81 29.04
N SER A 197 40.09 -4.32 27.82
CA SER A 197 41.02 -5.33 27.26
C SER A 197 40.50 -6.78 27.34
N LEU A 198 40.05 -7.30 26.18
CA LEU A 198 39.96 -8.70 25.69
C LEU A 198 39.11 -8.61 24.39
N ASP A 199 39.68 -8.75 23.19
CA ASP A 199 40.24 -9.95 22.53
C ASP A 199 39.17 -10.66 21.67
N ASP A 200 39.48 -10.83 20.38
CA ASP A 200 38.57 -11.33 19.34
C ASP A 200 39.41 -12.14 18.32
N SER A 201 39.68 -13.39 18.69
CA SER A 201 40.73 -14.24 18.10
C SER A 201 40.24 -15.66 17.80
N ASP A 202 39.12 -15.83 17.09
CA ASP A 202 38.63 -17.15 16.62
C ASP A 202 38.29 -17.17 15.12
N LEU A 203 39.34 -17.26 14.28
CA LEU A 203 39.22 -17.40 12.83
C LEU A 203 40.15 -18.46 12.22
N GLU A 204 40.74 -19.34 13.05
CA GLU A 204 41.66 -20.41 12.62
C GLU A 204 41.11 -21.83 12.89
N ALA A 205 39.90 -21.96 13.45
CA ALA A 205 39.34 -23.23 13.92
C ALA A 205 38.42 -24.01 12.93
N ARG A 206 38.18 -23.53 11.70
CA ARG A 206 37.10 -24.07 10.83
C ARG A 206 37.43 -24.37 9.35
N LEU A 207 38.65 -24.78 9.02
CA LEU A 207 39.00 -25.25 7.65
C LEU A 207 39.76 -26.59 7.60
N ASN A 208 39.35 -27.58 8.40
CA ASN A 208 39.90 -28.95 8.37
C ASN A 208 38.81 -30.03 8.58
N SER A 209 37.85 -30.17 7.65
CA SER A 209 37.02 -31.38 7.54
C SER A 209 36.26 -31.46 6.20
N TRP A 210 36.93 -31.91 5.14
CA TRP A 210 36.30 -32.41 3.90
C TRP A 210 37.02 -33.68 3.44
N ASN A 211 36.79 -34.79 4.15
CA ASN A 211 37.22 -36.11 3.71
C ASN A 211 36.27 -36.61 2.61
N LEU A 212 36.71 -36.55 1.35
CA LEU A 212 36.18 -37.37 0.26
C LEU A 212 37.29 -38.32 -0.20
N GLY A 213 36.94 -39.60 -0.29
CA GLY A 213 37.92 -40.69 -0.30
C GLY A 213 38.60 -40.93 -1.64
N LEU A 214 39.87 -41.34 -1.56
CA LEU A 214 40.54 -42.17 -2.57
C LEU A 214 41.18 -43.36 -1.83
N GLU A 215 41.19 -44.52 -2.48
CA GLU A 215 41.37 -45.80 -1.79
C GLU A 215 42.82 -46.09 -1.40
N ASN A 216 42.97 -46.77 -0.26
CA ASN A 216 44.24 -47.32 0.20
C ASN A 216 44.33 -48.82 -0.18
N PRO A 217 45.15 -49.21 -1.18
CA PRO A 217 45.31 -50.61 -1.58
C PRO A 217 46.04 -51.43 -0.50
N ARG A 218 45.27 -52.13 0.33
CA ARG A 218 45.76 -52.93 1.47
C ARG A 218 46.46 -54.25 1.08
N TYR A 219 47.68 -54.23 0.54
CA TYR A 219 48.57 -55.41 0.53
C TYR A 219 50.04 -54.97 0.64
N LEU A 220 50.89 -55.47 1.56
CA LEU A 220 50.67 -56.36 2.71
C LEU A 220 51.19 -55.69 4.00
N ARG A 221 50.63 -56.07 5.15
CA ARG A 221 51.30 -55.93 6.45
C ARG A 221 51.44 -57.30 7.07
N GLU A 222 52.68 -57.78 7.20
CA GLU A 222 53.06 -58.63 8.32
C GLU A 222 54.10 -57.91 9.19
N LYS A 223 54.08 -58.20 10.49
CA LYS A 223 55.04 -57.70 11.48
C LYS A 223 55.68 -58.91 12.19
N PRO A 224 56.93 -58.77 12.68
CA PRO A 224 57.76 -59.92 13.05
C PRO A 224 57.50 -60.43 14.48
N MET A 225 57.89 -61.69 14.74
CA MET A 225 58.51 -62.14 16.00
C MET A 225 59.32 -63.46 15.76
N PRO A 226 60.17 -63.92 16.71
CA PRO A 226 61.37 -64.72 16.38
C PRO A 226 61.30 -66.22 16.72
N VAL A 227 62.24 -67.00 16.17
CA VAL A 227 62.64 -68.35 16.64
C VAL A 227 64.16 -68.48 16.59
N SER A 228 64.74 -69.22 17.53
CA SER A 228 66.19 -69.38 17.72
C SER A 228 66.73 -70.71 17.19
N LEU A 229 68.05 -70.71 16.89
CA LEU A 229 69.06 -71.77 17.08
C LEU A 229 68.67 -73.26 17.18
N MET A 230 69.55 -74.06 16.55
CA MET A 230 70.00 -75.43 16.87
C MET A 230 69.50 -76.65 16.06
N THR A 231 70.53 -77.40 15.68
CA THR A 231 70.67 -78.66 14.92
C THR A 231 70.00 -79.91 15.55
N PRO A 232 69.86 -80.99 14.75
CA PRO A 232 70.80 -82.13 14.86
C PRO A 232 71.58 -82.36 13.53
N ARG A 233 72.85 -82.75 13.43
CA ARG A 233 73.95 -83.24 14.31
C ARG A 233 74.14 -84.76 14.41
N ILE A 234 75.38 -85.20 14.11
CA ILE A 234 76.06 -86.50 14.35
C ILE A 234 75.78 -87.62 13.32
N ASP A 235 76.79 -87.92 12.50
CA ASP A 235 77.48 -89.23 12.39
C ASP A 235 78.69 -89.09 11.43
N LEU A 236 79.78 -89.87 11.50
CA LEU A 236 80.38 -90.59 12.63
C LEU A 236 81.89 -90.71 12.34
N GLY A 237 82.76 -90.32 13.27
CA GLY A 237 84.22 -90.39 13.05
C GLY A 237 84.89 -91.53 13.81
N LYS A 238 85.65 -92.41 13.12
CA LYS A 238 86.78 -93.17 13.70
C LYS A 238 87.60 -93.98 12.66
N SER A 239 88.90 -94.07 12.97
CA SER A 239 89.86 -95.16 12.65
C SER A 239 89.95 -95.75 11.24
N SER A 240 91.12 -95.57 10.63
CA SER A 240 91.86 -96.69 10.02
C SER A 240 93.08 -97.01 10.91
N SER A 241 93.42 -98.30 11.09
CA SER A 241 94.58 -98.73 11.90
C SER A 241 94.93 -100.20 11.59
N LEU A 242 96.22 -100.51 11.44
CA LEU A 242 96.89 -101.82 11.58
C LEU A 242 96.23 -103.04 10.89
N ARG A 243 96.84 -103.77 9.95
CA ARG A 243 98.26 -104.16 9.79
C ARG A 243 98.39 -105.01 8.49
N ASP A 244 99.64 -105.30 8.12
CA ASP A 244 100.09 -106.12 6.99
C ASP A 244 99.45 -107.52 6.84
N GLU A 245 99.43 -108.03 5.59
CA GLU A 245 100.25 -109.20 5.26
C GLU A 245 100.78 -109.19 3.81
N LEU A 246 101.94 -109.84 3.64
CA LEU A 246 102.65 -110.42 2.47
C LEU A 246 102.02 -110.36 1.05
N ALA A 247 102.76 -110.36 -0.08
CA ALA A 247 104.17 -110.07 -0.43
C ALA A 247 104.34 -110.10 -2.00
N LEU A 248 105.49 -109.63 -2.51
CA LEU A 248 106.04 -109.94 -3.87
C LEU A 248 105.24 -109.58 -5.16
N PHE A 249 105.11 -108.29 -5.49
CA PHE A 249 105.11 -107.79 -6.90
C PHE A 249 105.69 -106.35 -7.02
N ARG A 250 106.69 -106.06 -6.17
CA ARG A 250 106.87 -104.74 -5.53
C ARG A 250 107.71 -103.68 -6.29
N THR A 251 107.72 -103.67 -7.63
CA THR A 251 108.57 -102.75 -8.43
C THR A 251 107.84 -101.96 -9.52
N HIS A 252 106.99 -102.58 -10.34
CA HIS A 252 106.48 -101.94 -11.56
C HIS A 252 105.30 -100.97 -11.33
N GLU A 253 104.50 -101.20 -10.29
CA GLU A 253 103.26 -100.47 -10.00
C GLU A 253 103.49 -99.04 -9.48
N ARG A 254 104.54 -98.83 -8.67
CA ARG A 254 104.85 -97.49 -8.10
C ARG A 254 105.12 -96.43 -9.17
N GLU A 255 105.69 -96.82 -10.31
CA GLU A 255 106.01 -95.87 -11.37
C GLU A 255 104.74 -95.38 -12.09
N LEU A 256 103.74 -96.25 -12.23
CA LEU A 256 102.43 -95.90 -12.79
C LEU A 256 101.62 -95.04 -11.82
N ASP A 257 101.56 -95.43 -10.53
CA ASP A 257 100.90 -94.64 -9.48
C ASP A 257 101.53 -93.24 -9.33
N MET A 258 102.85 -93.14 -9.39
CA MET A 258 103.56 -91.85 -9.35
C MET A 258 103.30 -90.99 -10.60
N LYS A 259 103.24 -91.59 -11.80
CA LYS A 259 102.87 -90.87 -13.04
C LYS A 259 101.40 -90.43 -13.02
N MET A 260 100.50 -91.26 -12.49
CA MET A 260 99.08 -90.95 -12.33
C MET A 260 98.91 -89.76 -11.38
N LYS A 261 99.55 -89.78 -10.20
CA LYS A 261 99.52 -88.67 -9.23
C LYS A 261 100.15 -87.37 -9.77
N ILE A 262 101.15 -87.46 -10.66
CA ILE A 262 101.69 -86.29 -11.37
C ILE A 262 100.70 -85.76 -12.42
N ALA A 263 99.96 -86.63 -13.11
CA ALA A 263 98.93 -86.23 -14.07
C ALA A 263 97.68 -85.64 -13.37
N GLU A 264 97.21 -86.27 -12.30
CA GLU A 264 96.15 -85.76 -11.42
C GLU A 264 96.55 -84.43 -10.77
N GLY A 265 97.78 -84.33 -10.27
CA GLY A 265 98.34 -83.07 -9.74
C GLY A 265 98.30 -81.94 -10.77
N LYS A 266 98.71 -82.21 -12.02
CA LYS A 266 98.60 -81.24 -13.14
C LYS A 266 97.14 -80.92 -13.49
N PHE A 267 96.25 -81.91 -13.50
CA PHE A 267 94.82 -81.68 -13.77
C PHE A 267 94.16 -80.83 -12.67
N HIS A 268 94.54 -81.03 -11.40
CA HIS A 268 94.12 -80.18 -10.30
C HIS A 268 94.75 -78.78 -10.38
N GLU A 269 96.00 -78.65 -10.80
CA GLU A 269 96.67 -77.37 -11.04
C GLU A 269 96.01 -76.59 -12.19
N GLU A 270 95.69 -77.24 -13.32
CA GLU A 270 94.95 -76.62 -14.42
C GLU A 270 93.51 -76.29 -14.03
N LYS A 271 92.81 -77.16 -13.30
CA LYS A 271 91.48 -76.87 -12.76
C LYS A 271 91.52 -75.66 -11.82
N LEU A 272 92.55 -75.53 -10.97
CA LEU A 272 92.74 -74.38 -10.10
C LEU A 272 93.04 -73.11 -10.90
N LYS A 273 93.89 -73.17 -11.93
CA LYS A 273 94.17 -72.02 -12.82
C LYS A 273 92.92 -71.60 -13.62
N LEU A 274 92.12 -72.56 -14.08
CA LEU A 274 90.88 -72.29 -14.79
C LEU A 274 89.82 -71.68 -13.85
N GLN A 275 89.74 -72.16 -12.61
CA GLN A 275 88.91 -71.57 -11.55
C GLN A 275 89.35 -70.15 -11.21
N GLN A 276 90.65 -69.91 -10.97
CA GLN A 276 91.21 -68.57 -10.74
C GLN A 276 90.96 -67.62 -11.91
N LYS A 277 91.04 -68.11 -13.16
CA LYS A 277 90.69 -67.32 -14.35
C LYS A 277 89.19 -67.00 -14.39
N HIS A 278 88.34 -68.00 -14.21
CA HIS A 278 86.88 -67.83 -14.14
C HIS A 278 86.49 -66.81 -13.08
N ASP A 279 87.01 -66.94 -11.86
CA ASP A 279 86.68 -66.06 -10.74
C ASP A 279 87.25 -64.65 -10.96
N SER A 280 88.41 -64.52 -11.60
CA SER A 280 88.93 -63.23 -12.06
C SER A 280 88.07 -62.60 -13.16
N ASP A 281 87.52 -63.37 -14.09
CA ASP A 281 86.66 -62.87 -15.17
C ASP A 281 85.25 -62.54 -14.67
N VAL A 282 84.72 -63.29 -13.69
CA VAL A 282 83.51 -62.96 -12.92
C VAL A 282 83.73 -61.68 -12.11
N GLN A 283 84.87 -61.51 -11.44
CA GLN A 283 85.17 -60.27 -10.72
C GLN A 283 85.19 -59.07 -11.68
N LYS A 284 85.84 -59.18 -12.86
CA LYS A 284 85.79 -58.13 -13.91
C LYS A 284 84.38 -57.85 -14.46
N ILE A 285 83.42 -58.76 -14.31
CA ILE A 285 82.02 -58.53 -14.67
C ILE A 285 81.29 -57.83 -13.52
N LEU A 286 81.51 -58.25 -12.27
CA LEU A 286 80.98 -57.60 -11.07
C LEU A 286 81.48 -56.16 -10.94
N ASP A 287 82.77 -55.92 -11.13
CA ASP A 287 83.39 -54.58 -11.08
C ASP A 287 82.74 -53.66 -12.12
N ARG A 288 82.68 -54.08 -13.39
CA ARG A 288 81.99 -53.30 -14.45
C ARG A 288 80.51 -53.07 -14.16
N LYS A 289 79.81 -54.05 -13.58
CA LYS A 289 78.39 -53.88 -13.22
C LYS A 289 78.22 -52.97 -12.01
N ASN A 290 79.15 -52.96 -11.06
CA ASN A 290 79.20 -51.98 -9.99
C ASN A 290 79.50 -50.57 -10.53
N ASP A 291 80.42 -50.43 -11.48
CA ASP A 291 80.71 -49.16 -12.17
C ASP A 291 79.48 -48.65 -12.94
N GLU A 292 78.81 -49.49 -13.74
CA GLU A 292 77.54 -49.16 -14.42
C GLU A 292 76.46 -48.72 -13.41
N ILE A 293 76.32 -49.45 -12.30
CA ILE A 293 75.38 -49.13 -11.22
C ILE A 293 75.73 -47.80 -10.55
N GLU A 294 77.00 -47.50 -10.29
CA GLU A 294 77.43 -46.26 -9.64
C GLU A 294 77.30 -45.05 -10.60
N VAL A 295 77.58 -45.23 -11.89
CA VAL A 295 77.28 -44.24 -12.93
C VAL A 295 75.78 -43.96 -12.98
N LEU A 296 74.92 -44.99 -12.97
CA LEU A 296 73.46 -44.83 -12.93
C LEU A 296 72.98 -44.14 -11.65
N LYS A 297 73.49 -44.51 -10.46
CA LYS A 297 73.22 -43.79 -9.20
C LYS A 297 73.63 -42.32 -9.30
N SER A 298 74.81 -42.03 -9.88
CA SER A 298 75.29 -40.65 -10.03
C SER A 298 74.38 -39.84 -10.95
N LEU A 299 73.91 -40.43 -12.06
CA LEU A 299 72.96 -39.81 -12.98
C LEU A 299 71.60 -39.57 -12.33
N HIS A 300 71.05 -40.56 -11.62
CA HIS A 300 69.79 -40.42 -10.88
C HIS A 300 69.89 -39.37 -9.77
N LYS A 301 71.00 -39.33 -9.02
CA LYS A 301 71.26 -38.32 -7.98
C LYS A 301 71.38 -36.91 -8.57
N THR A 302 72.06 -36.77 -9.70
CA THR A 302 72.13 -35.50 -10.44
C THR A 302 70.74 -35.06 -10.91
N LYS A 303 69.96 -35.95 -11.55
CA LYS A 303 68.59 -35.67 -12.01
C LYS A 303 67.63 -35.35 -10.86
N GLN A 304 67.77 -36.01 -9.70
CA GLN A 304 67.06 -35.63 -8.48
C GLN A 304 67.44 -34.21 -8.03
N SER A 305 68.74 -33.88 -7.99
CA SER A 305 69.18 -32.54 -7.58
C SER A 305 68.73 -31.43 -8.55
N GLU A 306 68.67 -31.71 -9.85
CA GLU A 306 68.08 -30.82 -10.86
C GLU A 306 66.59 -30.61 -10.61
N ALA A 307 65.84 -31.69 -10.35
CA ALA A 307 64.40 -31.62 -10.05
C ALA A 307 64.14 -30.83 -8.76
N GLU A 308 64.83 -31.14 -7.67
CA GLU A 308 64.75 -30.36 -6.42
C GLU A 308 65.14 -28.90 -6.62
N GLU A 309 66.13 -28.59 -7.47
CA GLU A 309 66.45 -27.19 -7.81
C GLU A 309 65.32 -26.50 -8.59
N THR A 310 64.64 -27.19 -9.51
CA THR A 310 63.48 -26.61 -10.19
C THR A 310 62.30 -26.40 -9.24
N ILE A 311 62.05 -27.32 -8.31
CA ILE A 311 61.09 -27.15 -7.21
C ILE A 311 61.48 -25.93 -6.37
N ARG A 312 62.72 -25.86 -5.87
CA ARG A 312 63.26 -24.70 -5.12
C ARG A 312 63.25 -23.39 -5.92
N LYS A 313 63.17 -23.41 -7.25
CA LYS A 313 62.98 -22.21 -8.10
C LYS A 313 61.49 -21.85 -8.23
N LEU A 314 60.59 -22.83 -8.32
CA LEU A 314 59.13 -22.63 -8.35
C LEU A 314 58.58 -22.17 -6.99
N GLU A 315 59.00 -22.78 -5.89
CA GLU A 315 58.62 -22.37 -4.52
C GLU A 315 58.94 -20.90 -4.26
N ARG A 316 60.13 -20.43 -4.67
CA ARG A 316 60.50 -19.01 -4.58
C ARG A 316 59.59 -18.11 -5.42
N LYS A 317 59.22 -18.51 -6.64
CA LYS A 317 58.24 -17.78 -7.46
C LYS A 317 56.87 -17.71 -6.78
N VAL A 318 56.38 -18.83 -6.24
CA VAL A 318 55.10 -18.89 -5.50
C VAL A 318 55.14 -17.99 -4.26
N GLN A 319 56.21 -18.01 -3.47
CA GLN A 319 56.35 -17.10 -2.33
C GLN A 319 56.40 -15.63 -2.74
N THR A 320 57.03 -15.29 -3.87
CA THR A 320 57.03 -13.92 -4.40
C THR A 320 55.63 -13.49 -4.81
N LEU A 321 54.91 -14.31 -5.59
CA LEU A 321 53.53 -14.06 -6.00
C LEU A 321 52.57 -13.93 -4.80
N ILE A 322 52.79 -14.70 -3.72
CA ILE A 322 52.04 -14.56 -2.46
C ILE A 322 52.31 -13.20 -1.80
N ARG A 323 53.57 -12.73 -1.75
CA ARG A 323 53.91 -11.40 -1.20
C ARG A 323 53.32 -10.27 -2.06
N GLU A 324 53.40 -10.39 -3.38
CA GLU A 324 52.80 -9.43 -4.32
C GLU A 324 51.27 -9.38 -4.17
N SER A 325 50.60 -10.54 -4.10
CA SER A 325 49.16 -10.64 -3.81
C SER A 325 48.79 -10.03 -2.45
N GLN A 326 49.61 -10.24 -1.42
CA GLN A 326 49.42 -9.65 -0.09
C GLN A 326 49.51 -8.11 -0.14
N VAL A 327 50.48 -7.56 -0.86
CA VAL A 327 50.65 -6.12 -1.06
C VAL A 327 49.48 -5.52 -1.86
N VAL A 328 49.03 -6.19 -2.93
CA VAL A 328 47.85 -5.77 -3.70
C VAL A 328 46.59 -5.77 -2.83
N ARG A 329 46.40 -6.80 -1.98
CA ARG A 329 45.27 -6.86 -1.04
C ARG A 329 45.33 -5.74 0.00
N GLN A 330 46.51 -5.46 0.57
CA GLN A 330 46.70 -4.34 1.50
C GLN A 330 46.50 -2.97 0.84
N ALA A 331 46.88 -2.81 -0.42
CA ALA A 331 46.62 -1.58 -1.18
C ALA A 331 45.11 -1.40 -1.45
N LYS A 332 44.39 -2.48 -1.77
CA LYS A 332 42.93 -2.46 -1.94
C LYS A 332 42.18 -2.23 -0.63
N GLU A 333 42.62 -2.82 0.47
CA GLU A 333 42.04 -2.56 1.80
C GLU A 333 42.21 -1.10 2.21
N LYS A 334 43.38 -0.49 1.95
CA LYS A 334 43.59 0.95 2.16
C LYS A 334 42.63 1.81 1.32
N GLN A 335 42.42 1.46 0.05
CA GLN A 335 41.44 2.16 -0.81
C GLN A 335 40.00 1.99 -0.28
N ILE A 336 39.64 0.82 0.26
CA ILE A 336 38.33 0.58 0.87
C ILE A 336 38.16 1.40 2.15
N VAL A 337 39.18 1.48 3.02
CA VAL A 337 39.16 2.29 4.24
C VAL A 337 39.10 3.79 3.92
N GLU A 338 39.82 4.25 2.89
CA GLU A 338 39.79 5.64 2.44
C GLU A 338 38.42 6.02 1.84
N LEU A 339 37.82 5.15 1.02
CA LEU A 339 36.46 5.34 0.50
C LEU A 339 35.41 5.33 1.61
N LYS A 340 35.51 4.42 2.60
CA LYS A 340 34.64 4.40 3.79
C LYS A 340 34.75 5.73 4.54
N LYS A 341 35.97 6.20 4.83
CA LYS A 341 36.22 7.48 5.49
C LYS A 341 35.64 8.66 4.71
N MET A 342 35.74 8.69 3.39
CA MET A 342 35.11 9.74 2.58
C MET A 342 33.57 9.68 2.63
N CYS A 343 32.98 8.48 2.68
CA CYS A 343 31.53 8.31 2.86
C CYS A 343 31.08 8.72 4.26
N GLU A 344 31.82 8.34 5.30
CA GLU A 344 31.61 8.75 6.69
C GLU A 344 31.67 10.28 6.81
N GLN A 345 32.73 10.92 6.29
CA GLN A 345 32.86 12.38 6.28
C GLN A 345 31.74 13.10 5.49
N SER A 346 31.24 12.49 4.42
CA SER A 346 30.09 13.02 3.66
C SER A 346 28.78 12.86 4.43
N ASN A 347 28.59 11.75 5.13
CA ASN A 347 27.43 11.51 5.97
C ASN A 347 27.44 12.40 7.22
N ASP A 348 28.61 12.59 7.84
CA ASP A 348 28.82 13.51 8.94
C ASP A 348 28.54 14.95 8.51
N SER A 349 29.02 15.39 7.34
CA SER A 349 28.73 16.76 6.86
C SER A 349 27.25 16.97 6.56
N LEU A 350 26.57 15.97 5.98
CA LEU A 350 25.12 15.98 5.77
C LEU A 350 24.35 15.99 7.11
N ASN A 351 24.80 15.22 8.11
CA ASN A 351 24.20 15.21 9.44
C ASN A 351 24.38 16.55 10.15
N ASN A 352 25.58 17.15 10.10
CA ASN A 352 25.84 18.51 10.61
C ASN A 352 24.95 19.56 9.91
N GLU A 353 24.66 19.41 8.62
CA GLU A 353 23.69 20.26 7.92
C GLU A 353 22.25 20.05 8.44
N TRP A 354 21.81 18.82 8.67
CA TRP A 354 20.48 18.55 9.22
C TRP A 354 20.32 19.02 10.66
N GLU A 355 21.33 18.81 11.52
CA GLU A 355 21.38 19.35 12.88
C GLU A 355 21.34 20.89 12.87
N LYS A 356 22.09 21.54 11.96
CA LYS A 356 22.05 23.01 11.81
C LYS A 356 20.68 23.49 11.30
N ARG A 357 20.04 22.78 10.37
CA ARG A 357 18.68 23.10 9.91
C ARG A 357 17.66 22.94 11.04
N LEU A 358 17.79 21.89 11.85
CA LEU A 358 16.96 21.63 13.03
C LEU A 358 17.13 22.71 14.09
N HIS A 359 18.37 23.07 14.45
CA HIS A 359 18.65 24.16 15.39
C HIS A 359 18.12 25.51 14.91
N ASN A 360 18.27 25.82 13.61
CA ASN A 360 17.69 27.04 13.03
C ASN A 360 16.16 27.04 13.11
N ALA A 361 15.50 25.92 12.79
CA ALA A 361 14.04 25.80 12.87
C ALA A 361 13.52 25.90 14.32
N VAL A 362 14.22 25.28 15.28
CA VAL A 362 13.92 25.41 16.71
C VAL A 362 14.10 26.87 17.17
N ALA A 363 15.19 27.52 16.79
CA ALA A 363 15.45 28.91 17.17
C ALA A 363 14.40 29.90 16.61
N GLU A 364 13.96 29.70 15.36
CA GLU A 364 12.87 30.50 14.78
C GLU A 364 11.52 30.19 15.43
N MET A 365 11.19 28.93 15.77
CA MET A 365 9.98 28.61 16.57
C MET A 365 10.04 29.19 17.99
N GLU A 366 11.21 29.20 18.65
CA GLU A 366 11.37 29.81 19.97
C GLU A 366 11.21 31.34 19.93
N LYS A 367 11.73 31.96 18.86
CA LYS A 367 11.57 33.40 18.55
C LYS A 367 10.13 33.75 18.19
N GLU A 368 9.42 32.92 17.43
CA GLU A 368 7.99 33.08 17.15
C GLU A 368 7.15 32.93 18.43
N LYS A 369 7.42 31.90 19.23
CA LYS A 369 6.83 31.69 20.55
C LYS A 369 7.10 32.84 21.52
N PHE A 370 8.28 33.47 21.44
CA PHE A 370 8.59 34.70 22.15
C PHE A 370 7.78 35.88 21.62
N ASN A 371 7.68 36.07 20.30
CA ASN A 371 6.89 37.12 19.67
C ASN A 371 5.39 37.00 20.00
N ILE A 372 4.82 35.79 20.00
CA ILE A 372 3.42 35.54 20.40
C ILE A 372 3.22 35.90 21.88
N ARG A 373 4.12 35.47 22.77
CA ARG A 373 4.07 35.84 24.20
C ARG A 373 4.21 37.34 24.43
N LYS A 374 5.11 37.99 23.68
CA LYS A 374 5.29 39.44 23.71
C LYS A 374 4.00 40.13 23.27
N LYS A 375 3.43 39.73 22.11
CA LYS A 375 2.17 40.27 21.62
C LYS A 375 1.04 40.08 22.62
N HIS A 376 0.84 38.89 23.20
CA HIS A 376 -0.18 38.68 24.23
C HIS A 376 0.04 39.57 25.48
N THR A 377 1.28 39.94 25.79
CA THR A 377 1.60 40.89 26.87
C THR A 377 1.30 42.33 26.47
N GLU A 378 1.53 42.68 25.20
CA GLU A 378 1.17 43.98 24.60
C GLU A 378 -0.35 44.14 24.47
N ASP A 379 -1.06 43.15 23.92
CA ASP A 379 -2.53 43.06 23.86
C ASP A 379 -3.17 43.19 25.26
N MET A 380 -2.56 42.56 26.28
CA MET A 380 -2.97 42.72 27.69
C MET A 380 -2.68 44.11 28.23
N HIS A 381 -1.60 44.78 27.80
CA HIS A 381 -1.27 46.13 28.25
C HIS A 381 -2.25 47.14 27.64
N GLU A 382 -2.51 47.06 26.33
CA GLU A 382 -3.49 47.92 25.65
C GLU A 382 -4.90 47.77 26.25
N LEU A 383 -5.33 46.55 26.59
CA LEU A 383 -6.64 46.33 27.23
C LEU A 383 -6.71 46.86 28.67
N LEU A 384 -5.59 46.82 29.41
CA LEU A 384 -5.48 47.46 30.72
C LEU A 384 -5.44 48.99 30.60
N GLU A 385 -4.75 49.54 29.61
CA GLU A 385 -4.68 50.98 29.33
C GLU A 385 -6.04 51.54 28.88
N ASP A 386 -6.77 50.89 27.97
CA ASP A 386 -8.14 51.26 27.61
C ASP A 386 -9.08 51.19 28.83
N THR A 387 -9.00 50.11 29.61
CA THR A 387 -9.82 49.97 30.81
C THR A 387 -9.51 51.06 31.83
N ASN A 388 -8.24 51.40 32.01
CA ASN A 388 -7.81 52.46 32.92
C ASN A 388 -8.17 53.86 32.40
N ALA A 389 -8.04 54.12 31.10
CA ALA A 389 -8.46 55.37 30.46
C ALA A 389 -9.99 55.57 30.53
N ARG A 390 -10.77 54.50 30.32
CA ARG A 390 -12.23 54.50 30.51
C ARG A 390 -12.61 54.73 31.98
N LEU A 391 -11.87 54.15 32.92
CA LEU A 391 -12.06 54.41 34.36
C LEU A 391 -11.74 55.86 34.71
N SER A 392 -10.58 56.40 34.31
CA SER A 392 -10.24 57.80 34.57
C SER A 392 -11.20 58.79 33.90
N LYS A 393 -11.69 58.51 32.68
CA LYS A 393 -12.74 59.31 32.04
C LYS A 393 -14.06 59.28 32.83
N MET A 394 -14.43 58.11 33.35
CA MET A 394 -15.61 57.95 34.22
C MET A 394 -15.42 58.67 35.57
N GLU A 395 -14.21 58.65 36.15
CA GLU A 395 -13.85 59.40 37.35
C GLU A 395 -13.90 60.92 37.10
N GLU A 396 -13.42 61.39 35.94
CA GLU A 396 -13.55 62.78 35.51
C GLU A 396 -15.03 63.18 35.35
N GLU A 397 -15.84 62.36 34.68
CA GLU A 397 -17.29 62.58 34.53
C GLU A 397 -18.00 62.63 35.89
N TYR A 398 -17.67 61.74 36.83
CA TYR A 398 -18.20 61.80 38.20
C TYR A 398 -17.69 63.05 38.96
N LEU A 399 -16.43 63.46 38.78
CA LEU A 399 -15.90 64.67 39.39
C LEU A 399 -16.54 65.94 38.79
N GLU A 400 -16.89 65.96 37.51
CA GLU A 400 -17.68 67.03 36.89
C GLU A 400 -19.13 67.02 37.37
N GLN A 401 -19.75 65.85 37.51
CA GLN A 401 -21.08 65.72 38.11
C GLN A 401 -21.07 66.25 39.55
N ILE A 402 -20.06 65.90 40.37
CA ILE A 402 -19.90 66.38 41.75
C ILE A 402 -19.65 67.90 41.79
N LYS A 403 -18.83 68.46 40.88
CA LYS A 403 -18.65 69.92 40.75
C LYS A 403 -19.97 70.60 40.41
N SER A 404 -20.74 70.05 39.47
CA SER A 404 -22.04 70.55 39.04
C SER A 404 -23.06 70.50 40.18
N THR A 405 -23.23 69.37 40.87
CA THR A 405 -24.12 69.27 42.04
C THR A 405 -23.69 70.22 43.14
N ASN A 406 -22.39 70.33 43.44
CA ASN A 406 -21.89 71.28 44.45
C ASN A 406 -22.15 72.74 44.05
N GLN A 407 -22.15 73.09 42.75
CA GLN A 407 -22.55 74.42 42.31
C GLN A 407 -24.06 74.63 42.45
N THR A 408 -24.90 73.62 42.16
CA THR A 408 -26.34 73.73 42.43
C THR A 408 -26.65 73.85 43.93
N VAL A 409 -25.92 73.13 44.79
CA VAL A 409 -26.01 73.27 46.26
C VAL A 409 -25.61 74.68 46.68
N LYS A 410 -24.47 75.22 46.23
CA LYS A 410 -24.08 76.62 46.52
C LYS A 410 -25.10 77.64 46.05
N ASN A 411 -25.72 77.44 44.89
CA ASN A 411 -26.77 78.32 44.39
C ASN A 411 -28.04 78.25 45.28
N LEU A 412 -28.38 77.06 45.78
CA LEU A 412 -29.49 76.86 46.72
C LEU A 412 -29.16 77.41 48.11
N GLU A 413 -27.95 77.21 48.63
CA GLU A 413 -27.46 77.79 49.88
C GLU A 413 -27.50 79.31 49.83
N ALA A 414 -27.03 79.93 48.74
CA ALA A 414 -27.11 81.36 48.51
C ALA A 414 -28.56 81.86 48.42
N ARG A 415 -29.47 81.11 47.77
CA ARG A 415 -30.89 81.46 47.73
C ARG A 415 -31.58 81.28 49.09
N VAL A 416 -31.18 80.30 49.90
CA VAL A 416 -31.63 80.14 51.29
C VAL A 416 -31.12 81.28 52.16
N GLN A 417 -29.85 81.66 52.07
CA GLN A 417 -29.31 82.84 52.77
C GLN A 417 -30.04 84.12 52.37
N GLN A 418 -30.31 84.31 51.07
CA GLN A 418 -31.11 85.44 50.59
C GLN A 418 -32.54 85.41 51.17
N LEU A 419 -33.21 84.25 51.17
CA LEU A 419 -34.56 84.09 51.74
C LEU A 419 -34.58 84.31 53.25
N THR A 420 -33.52 83.91 53.98
CA THR A 420 -33.35 84.21 55.40
C THR A 420 -33.24 85.71 55.63
N VAL A 421 -32.40 86.42 54.86
CA VAL A 421 -32.27 87.88 54.95
C VAL A 421 -33.57 88.60 54.52
N GLU A 422 -34.29 88.11 53.51
CA GLU A 422 -35.62 88.60 53.11
C GLU A 422 -36.64 88.41 54.26
N ALA A 423 -36.62 87.27 54.94
CA ALA A 423 -37.48 86.99 56.09
C ALA A 423 -37.09 87.79 57.34
N GLU A 424 -35.80 87.98 57.63
CA GLU A 424 -35.30 88.83 58.72
C GLU A 424 -35.70 90.30 58.50
N ASN A 425 -35.56 90.81 57.28
CA ASN A 425 -36.04 92.15 56.92
C ASN A 425 -37.56 92.26 57.05
N SER A 426 -38.33 91.25 56.63
CA SER A 426 -39.79 91.24 56.81
C SER A 426 -40.19 91.17 58.29
N ASN A 427 -39.45 90.43 59.12
CA ASN A 427 -39.65 90.38 60.57
C ASN A 427 -39.30 91.72 61.24
N LEU A 428 -38.23 92.40 60.81
CA LEU A 428 -37.87 93.73 61.28
C LEU A 428 -38.92 94.78 60.89
N GLN A 429 -39.44 94.73 59.65
CA GLN A 429 -40.58 95.55 59.24
C GLN A 429 -41.82 95.26 60.09
N HIS A 430 -42.10 93.99 60.41
CA HIS A 430 -43.22 93.63 61.30
C HIS A 430 -43.01 94.14 62.73
N GLN A 431 -41.80 94.06 63.28
CA GLN A 431 -41.45 94.64 64.59
C GLN A 431 -41.64 96.17 64.61
N ASN A 432 -41.19 96.87 63.57
CA ASN A 432 -41.39 98.31 63.43
C ASN A 432 -42.89 98.66 63.36
N LEU A 433 -43.68 97.94 62.55
CA LEU A 433 -45.14 98.14 62.46
C LEU A 433 -45.86 97.81 63.78
N VAL A 434 -45.37 96.83 64.55
CA VAL A 434 -45.88 96.55 65.91
C VAL A 434 -45.51 97.68 66.87
N GLN A 435 -44.31 98.24 66.80
CA GLN A 435 -43.93 99.42 67.58
C GLN A 435 -44.81 100.62 67.23
N GLU A 436 -44.90 101.00 65.95
CA GLU A 436 -45.76 102.10 65.47
C GLU A 436 -47.21 101.92 65.91
N LYS A 437 -47.73 100.69 65.84
CA LYS A 437 -49.05 100.34 66.38
C LYS A 437 -49.13 100.62 67.88
N THR A 438 -48.18 100.15 68.70
CA THR A 438 -48.23 100.40 70.15
C THR A 438 -48.07 101.88 70.50
N GLU A 439 -47.29 102.65 69.75
CA GLU A 439 -47.21 104.10 69.91
C GLU A 439 -48.53 104.79 69.52
N ALA A 440 -49.20 104.34 68.45
CA ALA A 440 -50.52 104.85 68.06
C ALA A 440 -51.59 104.49 69.11
N GLU A 441 -51.57 103.27 69.65
CA GLU A 441 -52.45 102.84 70.74
C GLU A 441 -52.21 103.66 72.03
N GLN A 442 -50.96 103.96 72.38
CA GLN A 442 -50.62 104.86 73.49
C GLN A 442 -51.14 106.29 73.25
N ARG A 443 -50.93 106.87 72.06
CA ARG A 443 -51.46 108.19 71.69
C ARG A 443 -53.00 108.23 71.75
N CYS A 444 -53.67 107.15 71.34
CA CYS A 444 -55.12 107.00 71.48
C CYS A 444 -55.55 106.90 72.95
N GLN A 445 -54.81 106.17 73.81
CA GLN A 445 -55.09 106.11 75.25
C GLN A 445 -54.92 107.47 75.93
N VAL A 446 -53.89 108.25 75.57
CA VAL A 446 -53.69 109.63 76.05
C VAL A 446 -54.85 110.52 75.64
N MET A 447 -55.25 110.55 74.36
CA MET A 447 -56.45 111.31 73.95
C MET A 447 -57.73 110.84 74.67
N CYS A 448 -57.86 109.54 74.98
CA CYS A 448 -58.98 109.03 75.76
C CYS A 448 -58.94 109.44 77.25
N LEU A 449 -57.75 109.70 77.81
CA LEU A 449 -57.57 110.29 79.14
C LEU A 449 -57.91 111.78 79.12
N GLU A 450 -57.36 112.54 78.18
CA GLU A 450 -57.64 113.97 77.98
C GLU A 450 -59.14 114.23 77.73
N LEU A 451 -59.79 113.43 76.89
CA LEU A 451 -61.23 113.51 76.64
C LEU A 451 -62.05 113.19 77.90
N ARG A 452 -61.60 112.25 78.73
CA ARG A 452 -62.23 111.91 80.02
C ARG A 452 -62.07 113.05 81.03
N GLU A 453 -60.90 113.69 81.08
CA GLU A 453 -60.66 114.89 81.88
C GLU A 453 -61.52 116.07 81.41
N LEU A 454 -61.55 116.37 80.10
CA LEU A 454 -62.39 117.43 79.55
C LEU A 454 -63.87 117.18 79.86
N LYS A 455 -64.34 115.93 79.74
CA LYS A 455 -65.70 115.55 80.14
C LYS A 455 -65.94 115.72 81.64
N ALA A 456 -64.96 115.42 82.49
CA ALA A 456 -65.05 115.65 83.94
C ALA A 456 -65.07 117.14 84.30
N ARG A 457 -64.19 117.96 83.68
CA ARG A 457 -64.16 119.43 83.84
C ARG A 457 -65.48 120.06 83.38
N HIS A 458 -66.01 119.65 82.22
CA HIS A 458 -67.33 120.09 81.74
C HIS A 458 -68.46 119.64 82.68
N SER A 459 -68.39 118.43 83.25
CA SER A 459 -69.37 117.96 84.24
C SER A 459 -69.29 118.71 85.57
N SER A 460 -68.11 119.22 85.97
CA SER A 460 -67.98 120.14 87.10
C SER A 460 -68.62 121.48 86.77
N LEU A 461 -68.19 122.14 85.68
CA LEU A 461 -68.72 123.44 85.26
C LEU A 461 -70.25 123.43 85.09
N GLN A 462 -70.82 122.32 84.62
CA GLN A 462 -72.27 122.13 84.55
C GLN A 462 -72.92 122.04 85.94
N LYS A 463 -72.34 121.32 86.91
CA LYS A 463 -72.79 121.34 88.31
C LYS A 463 -72.64 122.72 88.95
N ASP A 464 -71.55 123.42 88.67
CA ASP A 464 -71.27 124.76 89.21
C ASP A 464 -72.31 125.76 88.68
N LYS A 465 -72.63 125.70 87.37
CA LYS A 465 -73.72 126.45 86.72
C LYS A 465 -75.09 126.10 87.30
N ASP A 466 -75.37 124.83 87.56
CA ASP A 466 -76.64 124.39 88.17
C ASP A 466 -76.74 124.78 89.66
N HIS A 467 -75.62 124.85 90.38
CA HIS A 467 -75.56 125.33 91.76
C HIS A 467 -75.83 126.83 91.82
N ILE A 468 -75.19 127.63 90.96
CA ILE A 468 -75.44 129.07 90.80
C ILE A 468 -76.92 129.30 90.42
N ALA A 469 -77.50 128.49 89.54
CA ALA A 469 -78.93 128.56 89.22
C ALA A 469 -79.82 128.29 90.45
N GLN A 470 -79.50 127.27 91.26
CA GLN A 470 -80.20 126.99 92.52
C GLN A 470 -80.03 128.10 93.57
N GLU A 471 -78.89 128.78 93.63
CA GLU A 471 -78.70 129.94 94.50
C GLU A 471 -79.55 131.13 94.05
N TYR A 472 -79.58 131.44 92.74
CA TYR A 472 -80.49 132.46 92.20
C TYR A 472 -81.96 132.11 92.46
N GLU A 473 -82.37 130.86 92.27
CA GLU A 473 -83.74 130.43 92.52
C GLU A 473 -84.11 130.49 94.02
N LYS A 474 -83.20 130.11 94.93
CA LYS A 474 -83.39 130.32 96.38
C LYS A 474 -83.49 131.81 96.73
N ASN A 475 -82.67 132.66 96.11
CA ASN A 475 -82.73 134.11 96.33
C ASN A 475 -84.07 134.71 95.82
N ILE A 476 -84.59 134.22 94.70
CA ILE A 476 -85.93 134.57 94.19
C ILE A 476 -87.02 134.11 95.18
N GLN A 477 -86.95 132.87 95.67
CA GLN A 477 -87.90 132.34 96.66
C GLN A 477 -87.85 133.11 98.01
N GLN A 478 -86.66 133.54 98.45
CA GLN A 478 -86.53 134.40 99.63
C GLN A 478 -87.09 135.81 99.41
N LEU A 479 -86.95 136.38 98.21
CA LEU A 479 -87.56 137.67 97.85
C LEU A 479 -89.09 137.55 97.78
N GLN A 480 -89.63 136.47 97.21
CA GLN A 480 -91.06 136.16 97.22
C GLN A 480 -91.58 136.02 98.65
N SER A 481 -90.93 135.21 99.49
CA SER A 481 -91.33 135.03 100.89
C SER A 481 -91.27 136.32 101.71
N LYS A 482 -90.32 137.22 101.45
CA LYS A 482 -90.32 138.57 102.06
C LYS A 482 -91.51 139.40 101.59
N TYR A 483 -91.78 139.43 100.30
CA TYR A 483 -92.92 140.14 99.72
C TYR A 483 -94.26 139.63 100.27
N ASP A 484 -94.42 138.32 100.46
CA ASP A 484 -95.60 137.71 101.08
C ASP A 484 -95.75 138.10 102.56
N VAL A 485 -94.64 138.18 103.31
CA VAL A 485 -94.62 138.66 104.70
C VAL A 485 -95.00 140.13 104.77
N ASP A 486 -94.41 141.00 103.93
CA ASP A 486 -94.73 142.43 103.87
C ASP A 486 -96.21 142.64 103.47
N MET A 487 -96.72 141.88 102.51
CA MET A 487 -98.14 141.86 102.12
C MET A 487 -99.06 141.32 103.21
N SER A 488 -98.57 140.46 104.12
CA SER A 488 -99.34 140.02 105.30
C SER A 488 -99.38 141.09 106.39
N PHE A 489 -98.26 141.81 106.58
CA PHE A 489 -98.14 142.92 107.52
C PHE A 489 -99.07 144.08 107.14
N LEU A 490 -99.09 144.50 105.87
CA LEU A 490 -100.02 145.52 105.36
C LEU A 490 -101.49 145.14 105.62
N LYS A 491 -101.86 143.86 105.43
CA LYS A 491 -103.23 143.37 105.70
C LYS A 491 -103.57 143.46 107.20
N GLN A 492 -102.62 143.17 108.07
CA GLN A 492 -102.79 143.28 109.52
C GLN A 492 -102.90 144.74 109.99
N GLU A 493 -102.11 145.66 109.43
CA GLU A 493 -102.20 147.09 109.73
C GLU A 493 -103.52 147.72 109.23
N HIS A 494 -103.99 147.33 108.04
CA HIS A 494 -105.32 147.71 107.55
C HIS A 494 -106.45 147.22 108.47
N ALA A 495 -106.37 145.98 108.97
CA ALA A 495 -107.37 145.45 109.91
C ALA A 495 -107.38 146.22 111.25
N LEU A 496 -106.20 146.54 111.81
CA LEU A 496 -106.08 147.32 113.05
C LEU A 496 -106.52 148.78 112.88
N SER A 497 -106.37 149.36 111.68
CA SER A 497 -106.86 150.69 111.35
C SER A 497 -108.39 150.71 111.16
N ALA A 498 -108.95 149.67 110.54
CA ALA A 498 -110.39 149.52 110.36
C ALA A 498 -111.13 149.33 111.70
N ALA A 499 -110.56 148.56 112.63
CA ALA A 499 -111.13 148.37 113.97
C ALA A 499 -111.30 149.72 114.72
N LYS A 500 -110.24 150.52 114.78
CA LYS A 500 -110.26 151.85 115.44
C LYS A 500 -111.24 152.85 114.81
N ALA A 501 -111.57 152.66 113.53
CA ALA A 501 -112.61 153.46 112.86
C ALA A 501 -114.03 153.00 113.21
N SER A 502 -114.21 151.75 113.63
CA SER A 502 -115.51 151.19 114.07
C SER A 502 -115.87 151.69 115.47
N ASP A 503 -114.94 151.65 116.42
CA ASP A 503 -115.17 152.03 117.82
C ASP A 503 -115.68 153.49 117.92
N ALA A 504 -115.10 154.40 117.14
CA ALA A 504 -115.48 155.82 117.07
C ALA A 504 -116.86 156.08 116.44
N ILE A 505 -117.44 155.08 115.75
CA ILE A 505 -118.80 155.18 115.17
C ILE A 505 -119.86 154.75 116.20
N GLU A 506 -119.56 153.81 117.10
CA GLU A 506 -120.51 153.35 118.13
C GLU A 506 -120.84 154.44 119.16
N GLU A 507 -119.84 155.24 119.58
CA GLU A 507 -120.06 156.38 120.50
C GLU A 507 -121.02 157.44 119.90
N LEU A 508 -120.96 157.66 118.59
CA LEU A 508 -121.87 158.57 117.87
C LEU A 508 -123.28 157.97 117.67
N GLN A 509 -123.43 156.64 117.69
CA GLN A 509 -124.74 155.99 117.61
C GLN A 509 -125.49 155.97 118.95
N HIS A 510 -124.76 155.91 120.07
CA HIS A 510 -125.37 155.99 121.41
C HIS A 510 -126.08 157.33 121.66
N SER A 511 -125.52 158.44 121.19
CA SER A 511 -126.11 159.79 121.34
C SER A 511 -127.35 160.03 120.47
N VAL A 512 -127.47 159.35 119.31
CA VAL A 512 -128.68 159.40 118.46
C VAL A 512 -129.86 158.63 119.08
N SER A 513 -129.58 157.59 119.86
CA SER A 513 -130.62 156.70 120.40
C SER A 513 -131.52 157.38 121.44
N LEU A 514 -130.95 158.26 122.28
CA LEU A 514 -131.68 158.94 123.35
C LEU A 514 -132.76 159.92 122.84
N LEU A 515 -132.63 160.43 121.62
CA LEU A 515 -133.58 161.38 121.01
C LEU A 515 -134.74 160.70 120.26
N LYS A 516 -134.70 159.38 120.02
CA LYS A 516 -135.78 158.67 119.31
C LYS A 516 -136.97 158.31 120.20
N GLN A 517 -136.75 158.09 121.50
CA GLN A 517 -137.76 157.59 122.43
C GLN A 517 -138.82 158.62 122.88
N GLN A 518 -138.94 159.75 122.17
CA GLN A 518 -140.06 160.70 122.30
C GLN A 518 -141.01 160.69 121.09
N LEU A 519 -140.70 159.96 120.02
CA LEU A 519 -141.43 160.06 118.75
C LEU A 519 -142.53 159.00 118.59
N GLU A 520 -142.29 157.76 119.04
CA GLU A 520 -143.12 156.58 118.72
C GLU A 520 -144.54 156.65 119.34
N ASP A 521 -144.69 157.22 120.54
CA ASP A 521 -145.99 157.34 121.23
C ASP A 521 -146.97 158.31 120.54
N SER A 522 -146.50 159.16 119.63
CA SER A 522 -147.33 160.20 118.99
C SER A 522 -148.18 159.69 117.82
N GLU A 523 -147.70 158.71 117.04
CA GLU A 523 -148.32 158.37 115.76
C GLU A 523 -149.31 157.19 115.84
N HIS A 524 -149.15 156.26 116.80
CA HIS A 524 -150.08 155.12 116.93
C HIS A 524 -151.49 155.51 117.41
N GLN A 525 -151.68 156.75 117.88
CA GLN A 525 -153.01 157.31 118.16
C GLN A 525 -153.89 157.44 116.90
N ARG A 526 -153.30 157.38 115.69
CA ARG A 526 -153.97 157.73 114.41
C ARG A 526 -154.62 156.56 113.65
N GLN A 527 -154.32 155.30 114.00
CA GLN A 527 -155.01 154.12 113.41
C GLN A 527 -156.18 153.60 114.25
N GLN A 528 -156.47 154.26 115.36
CA GLN A 528 -157.48 153.90 116.36
C GLN A 528 -158.92 154.29 115.96
N GLN A 529 -159.35 154.14 114.69
CA GLN A 529 -160.76 154.42 114.32
C GLN A 529 -161.36 153.65 113.12
N LEU A 530 -160.84 152.46 112.80
CA LEU A 530 -161.68 151.35 112.32
C LEU A 530 -161.68 150.18 113.32
N ARG A 531 -161.80 150.56 114.59
CA ARG A 531 -162.41 149.72 115.62
C ARG A 531 -163.85 149.44 115.20
N ASP A 532 -164.20 148.17 115.03
CA ASP A 532 -164.95 147.44 116.06
C ASP A 532 -164.94 145.94 115.76
N GLN A 533 -165.11 145.12 116.81
CA GLN A 533 -164.90 143.66 116.87
C GLN A 533 -163.45 143.20 116.59
N GLU A 534 -162.70 142.65 117.54
CA GLU A 534 -162.91 142.58 119.00
C GLU A 534 -161.53 142.24 119.61
N HIS A 535 -160.84 143.20 120.25
CA HIS A 535 -160.92 143.43 121.68
C HIS A 535 -161.45 142.23 122.52
N LYS A 536 -160.58 141.25 122.82
CA LYS A 536 -160.12 141.03 124.22
C LYS A 536 -159.00 140.00 124.40
N LEU A 537 -158.09 140.36 125.32
CA LEU A 537 -157.30 139.50 126.21
C LEU A 537 -156.30 138.55 125.52
N GLN A 538 -154.97 138.77 125.52
CA GLN A 538 -154.08 139.38 126.52
C GLN A 538 -154.12 138.63 127.87
N GLN A 539 -153.21 137.65 128.05
CA GLN A 539 -152.26 137.62 129.18
C GLN A 539 -151.09 136.60 129.00
N ASP A 540 -149.86 137.10 129.18
CA ASP A 540 -148.59 136.50 129.66
C ASP A 540 -148.06 135.09 129.22
N LYS A 541 -146.97 135.14 128.44
CA LYS A 541 -145.59 134.68 128.80
C LYS A 541 -145.34 133.24 129.33
N HIS A 542 -144.80 132.35 128.47
CA HIS A 542 -143.44 131.74 128.60
C HIS A 542 -143.08 130.86 127.37
N GLY A 543 -141.93 130.16 127.37
CA GLY A 543 -141.42 129.37 126.23
C GLY A 543 -140.97 127.94 126.59
N TYR A 544 -140.08 127.37 125.75
CA TYR A 544 -139.38 126.05 125.81
C TYR A 544 -139.76 124.93 124.82
N GLU A 545 -140.81 125.04 124.00
CA GLU A 545 -141.20 123.93 123.10
C GLU A 545 -140.32 123.71 121.83
N LYS A 546 -139.38 124.62 121.51
CA LYS A 546 -138.50 124.48 120.34
C LYS A 546 -137.53 123.27 120.39
N GLN A 547 -137.44 122.55 121.51
CA GLN A 547 -136.44 121.51 121.73
C GLN A 547 -136.83 120.12 121.15
N ILE A 548 -138.11 119.86 120.88
CA ILE A 548 -138.60 118.49 120.63
C ILE A 548 -138.42 118.02 119.17
N GLN A 549 -138.43 118.91 118.18
CA GLN A 549 -138.42 118.51 116.77
C GLN A 549 -137.04 118.06 116.25
N GLY A 550 -135.93 118.47 116.88
CA GLY A 550 -134.58 118.14 116.41
C GLY A 550 -134.25 116.64 116.45
N ILE A 551 -134.65 115.96 117.52
CA ILE A 551 -134.27 114.56 117.82
C ILE A 551 -134.80 113.56 116.78
N ARG A 552 -135.85 113.91 116.02
CA ARG A 552 -136.39 113.03 114.97
C ARG A 552 -135.51 112.91 113.72
N ASN A 553 -134.64 113.88 113.42
CA ASN A 553 -133.86 113.87 112.19
C ASN A 553 -132.58 113.00 112.25
N ASP A 554 -132.05 112.74 113.44
CA ASP A 554 -130.79 111.98 113.59
C ASP A 554 -131.00 110.46 113.58
N LEU A 555 -132.18 109.97 114.00
CA LEU A 555 -132.50 108.53 114.05
C LEU A 555 -132.59 107.86 112.66
N ASP A 556 -133.09 108.56 111.64
CA ASP A 556 -133.11 108.05 110.26
C ASP A 556 -131.70 107.98 109.63
N LYS A 557 -130.73 108.68 110.23
CA LYS A 557 -129.36 108.79 109.71
C LYS A 557 -128.53 107.53 109.99
N GLU A 558 -128.53 107.05 111.24
CA GLU A 558 -127.83 105.81 111.62
C GLU A 558 -128.33 104.59 110.84
N ARG A 559 -129.64 104.53 110.59
CA ARG A 559 -130.28 103.46 109.80
C ARG A 559 -129.71 103.36 108.39
N GLY A 560 -129.30 104.48 107.80
CA GLY A 560 -128.66 104.54 106.49
C GLY A 560 -127.18 104.10 106.46
N ASP A 561 -126.45 104.22 107.57
CA ASP A 561 -125.02 103.89 107.62
C ASP A 561 -124.73 102.43 107.97
N ALA A 562 -125.61 101.78 108.74
CA ALA A 562 -125.56 100.33 108.94
C ALA A 562 -125.65 99.56 107.60
N GLN A 563 -126.57 99.97 106.72
CA GLN A 563 -126.85 99.25 105.46
C GLN A 563 -125.79 99.48 104.36
N LYS A 564 -124.91 100.50 104.50
CA LYS A 564 -123.72 100.69 103.65
C LYS A 564 -122.57 99.74 104.02
N LYS A 565 -122.54 99.24 105.25
CA LYS A 565 -121.41 98.48 105.80
C LYS A 565 -121.40 97.01 105.37
N ILE A 566 -122.57 96.45 105.02
CA ILE A 566 -122.73 95.09 104.52
C ILE A 566 -122.14 94.95 103.10
N ARG A 567 -122.55 95.80 102.15
CA ARG A 567 -122.15 95.72 100.73
C ARG A 567 -120.63 95.70 100.52
N LYS A 568 -119.88 96.48 101.32
CA LYS A 568 -118.42 96.56 101.24
C LYS A 568 -117.69 95.26 101.60
N LEU A 569 -118.32 94.35 102.35
CA LEU A 569 -117.72 93.05 102.67
C LEU A 569 -117.98 92.02 101.56
N GLU A 570 -119.13 92.13 100.88
CA GLU A 570 -119.50 91.28 99.74
C GLU A 570 -118.61 91.59 98.51
N GLU A 571 -118.34 92.88 98.25
CA GLU A 571 -117.42 93.35 97.21
C GLU A 571 -115.98 92.85 97.44
N ALA A 572 -115.47 92.96 98.68
CA ALA A 572 -114.11 92.56 99.03
C ALA A 572 -113.86 91.05 98.98
N LEU A 573 -114.89 90.22 99.19
CA LEU A 573 -114.77 88.76 99.05
C LEU A 573 -114.59 88.36 97.58
N LYS A 574 -115.46 88.90 96.71
CA LYS A 574 -115.45 88.61 95.27
C LYS A 574 -114.14 89.03 94.59
N GLU A 575 -113.57 90.17 94.98
CA GLU A 575 -112.27 90.64 94.48
C GLU A 575 -111.12 89.66 94.79
N LYS A 576 -111.20 88.89 95.89
CA LYS A 576 -110.19 87.88 96.24
C LYS A 576 -110.32 86.58 95.45
N GLU A 577 -111.54 86.14 95.17
CA GLU A 577 -111.78 84.97 94.30
C GLU A 577 -111.23 85.23 92.88
N GLU A 578 -111.46 86.43 92.33
CA GLU A 578 -110.93 86.80 91.02
C GLU A 578 -109.40 87.01 91.00
N GLN A 579 -108.72 87.17 92.14
CA GLN A 579 -107.24 87.16 92.17
C GLN A 579 -106.68 85.73 92.11
N LEU A 580 -107.37 84.76 92.71
CA LEU A 580 -106.92 83.35 92.71
C LEU A 580 -106.99 82.72 91.30
N THR A 581 -108.03 83.03 90.52
CA THR A 581 -108.18 82.59 89.13
C THR A 581 -107.15 83.26 88.20
N ARG A 582 -106.82 84.53 88.43
CA ARG A 582 -105.76 85.24 87.68
C ARG A 582 -104.36 84.64 87.91
N VAL A 583 -104.03 84.21 89.12
CA VAL A 583 -102.74 83.56 89.42
C VAL A 583 -102.63 82.17 88.78
N THR A 584 -103.69 81.36 88.83
CA THR A 584 -103.68 80.00 88.25
C THR A 584 -103.59 80.04 86.72
N GLU A 585 -104.25 80.98 86.05
CA GLU A 585 -104.14 81.15 84.60
C GLU A 585 -102.74 81.62 84.16
N VAL A 586 -102.10 82.50 84.93
CA VAL A 586 -100.69 82.90 84.67
C VAL A 586 -99.74 81.71 84.81
N GLN A 587 -99.89 80.86 85.84
CA GLN A 587 -99.10 79.63 85.97
C GLN A 587 -99.33 78.66 84.81
N ARG A 588 -100.58 78.51 84.34
CA ARG A 588 -100.93 77.67 83.18
C ARG A 588 -100.25 78.15 81.90
N LEU A 589 -100.24 79.46 81.65
CA LEU A 589 -99.57 80.06 80.50
C LEU A 589 -98.04 79.95 80.60
N GLN A 590 -97.47 80.13 81.79
CA GLN A 590 -96.03 80.01 82.03
C GLN A 590 -95.52 78.57 81.81
N ALA A 591 -96.31 77.55 82.19
CA ALA A 591 -96.00 76.15 81.89
C ALA A 591 -95.99 75.89 80.37
N GLN A 592 -97.03 76.31 79.64
CA GLN A 592 -97.09 76.15 78.19
C GLN A 592 -95.95 76.87 77.45
N GLN A 593 -95.48 78.01 77.97
CA GLN A 593 -94.32 78.72 77.43
C GLN A 593 -93.00 77.99 77.68
N ALA A 594 -92.87 77.26 78.80
CA ALA A 594 -91.71 76.43 79.09
C ALA A 594 -91.68 75.15 78.23
N ASP A 595 -92.83 74.48 78.06
CA ASP A 595 -92.96 73.28 77.22
C ASP A 595 -92.63 73.58 75.76
N ALA A 596 -93.11 74.72 75.23
CA ALA A 596 -92.79 75.18 73.88
C ALA A 596 -91.28 75.46 73.68
N ALA A 597 -90.60 76.02 74.70
CA ALA A 597 -89.16 76.24 74.65
C ALA A 597 -88.35 74.93 74.72
N LEU A 598 -88.86 73.91 75.44
CA LEU A 598 -88.23 72.59 75.52
C LEU A 598 -88.35 71.80 74.21
N GLU A 599 -89.50 71.84 73.53
CA GLU A 599 -89.65 71.20 72.22
C GLU A 599 -88.85 71.91 71.11
N GLU A 600 -88.71 73.24 71.13
CA GLU A 600 -87.81 73.92 70.20
C GLU A 600 -86.34 73.59 70.48
N PHE A 601 -85.93 73.52 71.76
CA PHE A 601 -84.58 73.05 72.12
C PHE A 601 -84.35 71.59 71.69
N LYS A 602 -85.36 70.72 71.83
CA LYS A 602 -85.30 69.34 71.35
C LYS A 602 -85.17 69.26 69.83
N ARG A 603 -85.96 70.04 69.06
CA ARG A 603 -85.77 70.19 67.61
C ARG A 603 -84.38 70.72 67.25
N GLN A 604 -83.86 71.69 68.01
CA GLN A 604 -82.52 72.25 67.81
C GLN A 604 -81.43 71.19 67.99
N VAL A 605 -81.56 70.33 69.02
CA VAL A 605 -80.65 69.20 69.29
C VAL A 605 -80.80 68.09 68.25
N GLU A 606 -82.02 67.72 67.88
CA GLU A 606 -82.30 66.72 66.84
C GLU A 606 -81.68 67.15 65.50
N LEU A 607 -81.98 68.37 65.03
CA LEU A 607 -81.42 68.95 63.79
C LEU A 607 -79.88 69.04 63.84
N ASN A 608 -79.31 69.40 64.99
CA ASN A 608 -77.85 69.45 65.14
C ASN A 608 -77.24 68.04 65.12
N SER A 609 -77.93 67.03 65.68
CA SER A 609 -77.50 65.64 65.63
C SER A 609 -77.59 65.06 64.21
N GLU A 610 -78.67 65.31 63.48
CA GLU A 610 -78.81 64.93 62.07
C GLU A 610 -77.74 65.58 61.21
N LYS A 611 -77.45 66.87 61.44
CA LYS A 611 -76.36 67.59 60.78
C LYS A 611 -75.00 66.95 61.08
N VAL A 612 -74.69 66.64 62.34
CA VAL A 612 -73.45 65.96 62.72
C VAL A 612 -73.36 64.55 62.12
N TYR A 613 -74.46 63.79 62.05
CA TYR A 613 -74.48 62.48 61.38
C TYR A 613 -74.31 62.59 59.86
N ALA A 614 -74.89 63.61 59.21
CA ALA A 614 -74.71 63.89 57.79
C ALA A 614 -73.26 64.32 57.47
N GLU A 615 -72.67 65.21 58.28
CA GLU A 615 -71.27 65.61 58.17
C GLU A 615 -70.32 64.43 58.43
N MET A 616 -70.57 63.62 59.47
CA MET A 616 -69.82 62.39 59.76
C MET A 616 -69.88 61.40 58.58
N LYS A 617 -71.07 61.20 58.00
CA LYS A 617 -71.26 60.34 56.83
C LYS A 617 -70.53 60.89 55.60
N GLN A 618 -70.61 62.19 55.34
CA GLN A 618 -69.90 62.82 54.22
C GLN A 618 -68.37 62.75 54.39
N GLN A 619 -67.86 62.85 55.61
CA GLN A 619 -66.45 62.60 55.91
C GLN A 619 -66.08 61.12 55.70
N MET A 620 -66.94 60.17 56.09
CA MET A 620 -66.74 58.75 55.83
C MET A 620 -66.65 58.46 54.33
N GLU A 621 -67.63 58.90 53.54
CA GLU A 621 -67.64 58.75 52.08
C GLU A 621 -66.41 59.41 51.42
N LYS A 622 -65.96 60.55 51.93
CA LYS A 622 -64.73 61.21 51.49
C LYS A 622 -63.47 60.40 51.81
N VAL A 623 -63.37 59.84 53.02
CA VAL A 623 -62.27 58.96 53.45
C VAL A 623 -62.27 57.65 52.66
N GLU A 624 -63.43 57.05 52.39
CA GLU A 624 -63.55 55.86 51.53
C GLU A 624 -63.14 56.17 50.07
N ALA A 625 -63.49 57.35 49.56
CA ALA A 625 -63.06 57.82 48.25
C ALA A 625 -61.54 58.08 48.21
N ASP A 626 -60.94 58.66 49.26
CA ASP A 626 -59.49 58.87 49.36
C ASP A 626 -58.72 57.55 49.58
N LEU A 627 -59.27 56.60 50.33
CA LEU A 627 -58.74 55.25 50.48
C LEU A 627 -58.79 54.50 49.15
N SER A 628 -59.88 54.65 48.38
CA SER A 628 -60.04 54.07 47.04
C SER A 628 -59.08 54.71 46.03
N ARG A 629 -58.92 56.05 46.07
CA ARG A 629 -57.89 56.78 45.30
C ARG A 629 -56.49 56.24 45.65
N SER A 630 -56.14 56.16 46.94
CA SER A 630 -54.85 55.64 47.42
C SER A 630 -54.61 54.19 46.97
N LYS A 631 -55.61 53.32 47.08
CA LYS A 631 -55.54 51.92 46.63
C LYS A 631 -55.31 51.84 45.12
N SER A 632 -56.06 52.60 44.32
CA SER A 632 -55.90 52.62 42.86
C SER A 632 -54.55 53.20 42.41
N LEU A 633 -54.01 54.19 43.14
CA LEU A 633 -52.68 54.75 42.89
C LEU A 633 -51.58 53.73 43.20
N ARG A 634 -51.69 53.03 44.33
CA ARG A 634 -50.75 51.98 44.75
C ARG A 634 -50.79 50.77 43.81
N GLU A 635 -51.97 50.42 43.31
CA GLU A 635 -52.14 49.38 42.29
C GLU A 635 -51.56 49.79 40.94
N LYS A 636 -51.77 51.06 40.51
CA LYS A 636 -51.11 51.61 39.31
C LYS A 636 -49.59 51.60 39.45
N GLN A 637 -49.05 52.09 40.58
CA GLN A 637 -47.62 52.04 40.87
C GLN A 637 -47.08 50.60 40.88
N SER A 638 -47.81 49.64 41.47
CA SER A 638 -47.43 48.23 41.43
C SER A 638 -47.38 47.69 40.00
N LYS A 639 -48.34 48.03 39.14
CA LYS A 639 -48.34 47.62 37.72
C LYS A 639 -47.24 48.30 36.92
N GLU A 640 -46.96 49.57 37.20
CA GLU A 640 -45.86 50.34 36.63
C GLU A 640 -44.51 49.69 36.97
N PHE A 641 -44.25 49.38 38.25
CA PHE A 641 -43.03 48.65 38.66
C PHE A 641 -42.95 47.24 38.06
N SER A 642 -44.07 46.50 37.97
CA SER A 642 -44.09 45.19 37.30
C SER A 642 -43.77 45.29 35.81
N TRP A 643 -44.30 46.31 35.12
CA TRP A 643 -44.02 46.56 33.71
C TRP A 643 -42.57 47.01 33.49
N GLN A 644 -42.02 47.86 34.36
CA GLN A 644 -40.60 48.25 34.33
C GLN A 644 -39.67 47.06 34.56
N LEU A 645 -39.99 46.18 35.53
CA LEU A 645 -39.26 44.94 35.77
C LEU A 645 -39.29 43.98 34.58
N GLU A 646 -40.46 43.75 33.98
CA GLU A 646 -40.58 42.87 32.82
C GLU A 646 -39.91 43.49 31.58
N THR A 647 -39.97 44.81 31.38
CA THR A 647 -39.25 45.53 30.31
C THR A 647 -37.73 45.58 30.52
N LEU A 648 -37.26 45.48 31.77
CA LEU A 648 -35.84 45.33 32.09
C LEU A 648 -35.38 43.88 31.87
N LYS A 649 -36.17 42.91 32.35
CA LYS A 649 -35.96 41.47 32.10
C LYS A 649 -35.89 41.18 30.60
N GLN A 650 -36.86 41.66 29.80
CA GLN A 650 -36.86 41.45 28.35
C GLN A 650 -35.61 42.03 27.67
N ARG A 651 -35.07 43.16 28.14
CA ARG A 651 -33.79 43.70 27.63
C ARG A 651 -32.58 42.82 27.99
N TYR A 652 -32.51 42.28 29.20
CA TYR A 652 -31.47 41.30 29.54
C TYR A 652 -31.64 39.98 28.78
N GLU A 653 -32.88 39.54 28.58
CA GLU A 653 -33.24 38.31 27.85
C GLU A 653 -32.91 38.46 26.34
N GLN A 654 -33.07 39.66 25.77
CA GLN A 654 -32.56 40.06 24.45
C GLN A 654 -31.03 40.08 24.40
N GLN A 655 -30.35 40.76 25.32
CA GLN A 655 -28.87 40.78 25.38
C GLN A 655 -28.27 39.36 25.52
N ILE A 656 -28.92 38.47 26.27
CA ILE A 656 -28.53 37.07 26.39
C ILE A 656 -28.74 36.30 25.07
N VAL A 657 -29.72 36.66 24.24
CA VAL A 657 -29.91 36.09 22.90
C VAL A 657 -28.92 36.67 21.90
N GLU A 658 -28.63 37.97 21.97
CA GLU A 658 -27.63 38.66 21.14
C GLU A 658 -26.23 38.09 21.40
N LEU A 659 -25.78 38.02 22.65
CA LEU A 659 -24.49 37.41 23.03
C LEU A 659 -24.39 35.92 22.64
N LYS A 660 -25.50 35.17 22.66
CA LYS A 660 -25.52 33.78 22.17
C LYS A 660 -25.43 33.69 20.64
N LEU A 661 -26.04 34.64 19.94
CA LEU A 661 -25.97 34.73 18.48
C LEU A 661 -24.57 35.14 18.03
N GLU A 662 -23.96 36.13 18.69
CA GLU A 662 -22.56 36.52 18.50
C GLU A 662 -21.63 35.34 18.77
N HIS A 663 -21.77 34.64 19.89
CA HIS A 663 -20.92 33.48 20.21
C HIS A 663 -21.07 32.32 19.20
N GLU A 664 -22.28 32.01 18.72
CA GLU A 664 -22.46 31.03 17.64
C GLU A 664 -21.91 31.55 16.29
N GLN A 665 -21.98 32.85 16.00
CA GLN A 665 -21.33 33.45 14.83
C GLN A 665 -19.81 33.32 14.91
N GLU A 666 -19.17 33.73 16.01
CA GLU A 666 -17.73 33.56 16.29
C GLU A 666 -17.32 32.09 16.14
N LYS A 667 -18.08 31.16 16.73
CA LYS A 667 -17.86 29.72 16.65
C LYS A 667 -17.96 29.20 15.22
N THR A 668 -18.91 29.70 14.40
CA THR A 668 -18.95 29.35 12.96
C THR A 668 -17.81 30.00 12.17
N HIS A 669 -17.38 31.21 12.51
CA HIS A 669 -16.23 31.88 11.89
C HIS A 669 -14.92 31.12 12.19
N LEU A 670 -14.65 30.79 13.46
CA LEU A 670 -13.50 29.98 13.87
C LEU A 670 -13.52 28.58 13.23
N PHE A 671 -14.69 27.95 13.10
CA PHE A 671 -14.82 26.68 12.38
C PHE A 671 -14.55 26.82 10.87
N GLN A 672 -14.99 27.91 10.23
CA GLN A 672 -14.67 28.20 8.83
C GLN A 672 -13.17 28.49 8.64
N GLN A 673 -12.57 29.29 9.52
CA GLN A 673 -11.15 29.60 9.53
C GLN A 673 -10.30 28.34 9.69
N HIS A 674 -10.57 27.51 10.71
CA HIS A 674 -9.87 26.23 10.92
C HIS A 674 -9.99 25.31 9.70
N ASN A 675 -11.15 25.25 9.05
CA ASN A 675 -11.29 24.47 7.81
C ASN A 675 -10.50 25.08 6.65
N ALA A 676 -10.48 26.40 6.50
CA ALA A 676 -9.70 27.08 5.47
C ALA A 676 -8.18 26.91 5.67
N GLU A 677 -7.70 26.96 6.92
CA GLU A 677 -6.32 26.68 7.32
C GLU A 677 -5.95 25.22 7.05
N LYS A 678 -6.79 24.27 7.46
CA LYS A 678 -6.64 22.84 7.17
C LYS A 678 -6.63 22.56 5.66
N ASP A 679 -7.48 23.24 4.88
CA ASP A 679 -7.51 23.11 3.42
C ASP A 679 -6.31 23.81 2.74
N CYS A 680 -5.74 24.87 3.33
CA CYS A 680 -4.43 25.42 2.92
C CYS A 680 -3.33 24.38 3.15
N LEU A 681 -3.27 23.81 4.36
CA LEU A 681 -2.30 22.80 4.73
C LEU A 681 -2.38 21.57 3.80
N VAL A 682 -3.57 21.13 3.41
CA VAL A 682 -3.76 20.06 2.41
C VAL A 682 -3.19 20.48 1.05
N ARG A 683 -3.53 21.67 0.55
CA ARG A 683 -2.98 22.19 -0.72
C ARG A 683 -1.46 22.35 -0.71
N ASP A 684 -0.84 22.68 0.42
CA ASP A 684 0.61 22.79 0.55
C ASP A 684 1.30 21.42 0.58
N HIS A 685 0.69 20.41 1.23
CA HIS A 685 1.13 19.02 1.10
C HIS A 685 0.97 18.49 -0.32
N GLU A 686 -0.15 18.77 -1.00
CA GLU A 686 -0.38 18.41 -2.41
C GLU A 686 0.68 19.03 -3.33
N ARG A 687 1.04 20.31 -3.13
CA ARG A 687 2.12 20.99 -3.87
C ARG A 687 3.49 20.37 -3.62
N GLU A 688 3.82 20.01 -2.38
CA GLU A 688 5.09 19.39 -2.06
C GLU A 688 5.17 17.95 -2.59
N ILE A 689 4.07 17.19 -2.54
CA ILE A 689 3.96 15.88 -3.21
C ILE A 689 4.16 16.04 -4.73
N GLU A 690 3.46 16.97 -5.38
CA GLU A 690 3.59 17.19 -6.82
C GLU A 690 5.01 17.65 -7.20
N LYS A 691 5.67 18.42 -6.34
CA LYS A 691 7.08 18.86 -6.47
C LYS A 691 8.06 17.69 -6.32
N LEU A 692 7.87 16.83 -5.32
CA LEU A 692 8.66 15.61 -5.12
C LEU A 692 8.45 14.61 -6.27
N GLU A 693 7.22 14.46 -6.77
CA GLU A 693 6.96 13.66 -7.97
C GLU A 693 7.62 14.25 -9.22
N LYS A 694 7.59 15.57 -9.41
CA LYS A 694 8.28 16.25 -10.52
C LYS A 694 9.79 16.02 -10.43
N GLN A 695 10.38 16.09 -9.23
CA GLN A 695 11.79 15.77 -9.00
C GLN A 695 12.10 14.28 -9.28
N LEU A 696 11.26 13.35 -8.82
CA LEU A 696 11.41 11.92 -9.08
C LEU A 696 11.31 11.61 -10.58
N ARG A 697 10.33 12.19 -11.28
CA ARG A 697 10.14 12.05 -12.73
C ARG A 697 11.32 12.65 -13.52
N ALA A 698 11.87 13.79 -13.09
CA ALA A 698 13.09 14.36 -13.67
C ALA A 698 14.32 13.45 -13.45
N ALA A 699 14.52 12.93 -12.22
CA ALA A 699 15.62 12.03 -11.90
C ALA A 699 15.54 10.69 -12.66
N MET A 700 14.32 10.13 -12.83
CA MET A 700 14.10 8.96 -13.67
C MET A 700 14.44 9.25 -15.14
N ALA A 701 13.98 10.38 -15.70
CA ALA A 701 14.30 10.77 -17.07
C ALA A 701 15.81 11.03 -17.27
N GLU A 702 16.51 11.58 -16.28
CA GLU A 702 17.97 11.74 -16.30
C GLU A 702 18.69 10.39 -16.24
N HIS A 703 18.24 9.45 -15.41
CA HIS A 703 18.78 8.09 -15.34
C HIS A 703 18.52 7.30 -16.63
N GLU A 704 17.34 7.45 -17.24
CA GLU A 704 17.01 6.81 -18.51
C GLU A 704 17.83 7.41 -19.66
N SER A 705 18.00 8.73 -19.69
CA SER A 705 18.88 9.44 -20.62
C SER A 705 20.33 8.94 -20.51
N LYS A 706 20.90 8.88 -19.30
CA LYS A 706 22.25 8.34 -19.06
C LYS A 706 22.37 6.87 -19.46
N THR A 707 21.35 6.06 -19.18
CA THR A 707 21.31 4.65 -19.58
C THR A 707 21.29 4.52 -21.10
N GLN A 708 20.54 5.38 -21.80
CA GLN A 708 20.50 5.41 -23.25
C GLN A 708 21.80 5.96 -23.85
N GLU A 709 22.44 6.94 -23.22
CA GLU A 709 23.76 7.44 -23.62
C GLU A 709 24.83 6.34 -23.49
N CYS A 710 24.89 5.62 -22.37
CA CYS A 710 25.77 4.46 -22.22
C CYS A 710 25.50 3.39 -23.29
N ARG A 711 24.24 3.06 -23.58
CA ARG A 711 23.91 2.13 -24.68
C ARG A 711 24.38 2.63 -26.05
N MET A 712 24.32 3.93 -26.31
CA MET A 712 24.83 4.53 -27.56
C MET A 712 26.36 4.49 -27.62
N GLN A 713 27.05 4.72 -26.50
CA GLN A 713 28.50 4.59 -26.39
C GLN A 713 28.94 3.12 -26.57
N ASP A 714 28.28 2.17 -25.91
CA ASP A 714 28.50 0.73 -26.06
C ASP A 714 28.25 0.28 -27.51
N ALA A 715 27.15 0.72 -28.14
CA ALA A 715 26.85 0.41 -29.54
C ALA A 715 27.89 0.99 -30.51
N GLN A 716 28.41 2.19 -30.24
CA GLN A 716 29.50 2.77 -31.03
C GLN A 716 30.81 1.98 -30.84
N VAL A 717 31.16 1.59 -29.62
CA VAL A 717 32.34 0.76 -29.34
C VAL A 717 32.21 -0.62 -30.00
N ILE A 718 31.04 -1.24 -29.98
CA ILE A 718 30.75 -2.49 -30.69
C ILE A 718 30.94 -2.29 -32.19
N CYS A 719 30.37 -1.24 -32.78
CA CYS A 719 30.54 -0.91 -34.21
C CYS A 719 32.03 -0.70 -34.57
N ASP A 720 32.79 0.02 -33.74
CA ASP A 720 34.22 0.25 -33.97
C ASP A 720 35.08 -1.02 -33.79
N MET A 721 34.69 -1.93 -32.89
CA MET A 721 35.31 -3.26 -32.77
C MET A 721 34.94 -4.17 -33.95
N GLU A 722 33.70 -4.14 -34.42
CA GLU A 722 33.26 -4.84 -35.63
C GLU A 722 33.97 -4.32 -36.87
N ASN A 723 34.15 -3.00 -37.01
CA ASN A 723 34.93 -2.37 -38.08
C ASN A 723 36.41 -2.78 -38.03
N GLN A 724 37.01 -2.90 -36.84
CA GLN A 724 38.36 -3.45 -36.67
C GLN A 724 38.43 -4.93 -37.05
N ILE A 725 37.45 -5.74 -36.66
CA ILE A 725 37.35 -7.16 -37.04
C ILE A 725 37.19 -7.31 -38.56
N HIS A 726 36.43 -6.44 -39.23
CA HIS A 726 36.33 -6.45 -40.69
C HIS A 726 37.65 -6.07 -41.37
N LYS A 727 38.34 -5.00 -40.93
CA LYS A 727 39.67 -4.65 -41.45
C LYS A 727 40.69 -5.78 -41.26
N LEU A 728 40.75 -6.39 -40.07
CA LEU A 728 41.64 -7.53 -39.81
C LEU A 728 41.29 -8.77 -40.66
N ARG A 729 40.01 -8.97 -41.02
CA ARG A 729 39.59 -10.02 -41.97
C ARG A 729 40.01 -9.68 -43.40
N GLU A 730 39.90 -8.42 -43.82
CA GLU A 730 40.34 -7.94 -45.14
C GLU A 730 41.86 -8.03 -45.28
N GLU A 731 42.63 -7.60 -44.29
CA GLU A 731 44.08 -7.76 -44.20
C GLU A 731 44.48 -9.24 -44.24
N LEU A 732 43.81 -10.10 -43.48
CA LEU A 732 44.05 -11.55 -43.52
C LEU A 732 43.73 -12.17 -44.89
N LEU A 733 42.66 -11.71 -45.55
CA LEU A 733 42.32 -12.12 -46.92
C LEU A 733 43.37 -11.62 -47.93
N GLN A 734 43.87 -10.40 -47.78
CA GLN A 734 44.91 -9.81 -48.63
C GLN A 734 46.25 -10.54 -48.47
N VAL A 735 46.68 -10.80 -47.24
CA VAL A 735 47.89 -11.59 -46.93
C VAL A 735 47.75 -13.03 -47.43
N ASN A 736 46.56 -13.63 -47.32
CA ASN A 736 46.28 -14.96 -47.89
C ASN A 736 46.29 -14.94 -49.44
N ALA A 737 45.80 -13.87 -50.07
CA ALA A 737 45.89 -13.68 -51.52
C ALA A 737 47.34 -13.51 -51.99
N GLN A 738 48.14 -12.67 -51.31
CA GLN A 738 49.57 -12.52 -51.55
C GLN A 738 50.32 -13.84 -51.37
N ARG A 739 50.04 -14.60 -50.31
CA ARG A 739 50.62 -15.93 -50.09
C ARG A 739 50.23 -16.93 -51.18
N LYS A 740 48.98 -16.89 -51.67
CA LYS A 740 48.55 -17.71 -52.82
C LYS A 740 49.28 -17.30 -54.10
N GLN A 741 49.49 -16.01 -54.34
CA GLN A 741 50.27 -15.51 -55.46
C GLN A 741 51.73 -15.98 -55.37
N GLN A 742 52.39 -15.82 -54.22
CA GLN A 742 53.76 -16.33 -53.99
C GLN A 742 53.87 -17.85 -54.22
N LEU A 743 52.85 -18.63 -53.80
CA LEU A 743 52.81 -20.08 -54.06
C LEU A 743 52.59 -20.40 -55.55
N LEU A 744 51.88 -19.56 -56.30
CA LEU A 744 51.74 -19.69 -57.76
C LEU A 744 53.03 -19.29 -58.49
N GLU A 745 53.72 -18.24 -58.04
CA GLU A 745 55.02 -17.81 -58.56
C GLU A 745 56.10 -18.88 -58.31
N LEU A 746 56.18 -19.43 -57.09
CA LEU A 746 57.06 -20.57 -56.78
C LEU A 746 56.72 -21.81 -57.60
N ARG A 747 55.42 -22.09 -57.84
CA ARG A 747 54.99 -23.19 -58.71
C ARG A 747 55.37 -22.96 -60.16
N HIS A 748 55.28 -21.72 -60.64
CA HIS A 748 55.70 -21.33 -61.99
C HIS A 748 57.21 -21.49 -62.15
N GLN A 749 58.02 -20.97 -61.23
CA GLN A 749 59.48 -21.12 -61.21
C GLN A 749 59.90 -22.59 -61.16
N TRP A 750 59.22 -23.43 -60.34
CA TRP A 750 59.49 -24.86 -60.27
C TRP A 750 59.17 -25.57 -61.60
N GLU A 751 58.06 -25.22 -62.26
CA GLU A 751 57.72 -25.78 -63.57
C GLU A 751 58.64 -25.25 -64.69
N GLU A 752 59.12 -24.01 -64.60
CA GLU A 752 60.13 -23.46 -65.52
C GLU A 752 61.49 -24.14 -65.38
N GLU A 753 62.00 -24.31 -64.16
CA GLU A 753 63.24 -25.06 -63.89
C GLU A 753 63.09 -26.54 -64.25
N LYS A 754 61.92 -27.15 -64.05
CA LYS A 754 61.61 -28.50 -64.53
C LYS A 754 61.59 -28.60 -66.05
N GLN A 755 61.00 -27.63 -66.76
CA GLN A 755 61.07 -27.59 -68.23
C GLN A 755 62.48 -27.30 -68.74
N LYS A 756 63.25 -26.46 -68.05
CA LYS A 756 64.65 -26.15 -68.34
C LYS A 756 65.53 -27.40 -68.17
N ALA A 757 65.41 -28.10 -67.04
CA ALA A 757 66.05 -29.39 -66.83
C ALA A 757 65.64 -30.44 -67.88
N ALA A 758 64.39 -30.41 -68.37
CA ALA A 758 63.96 -31.26 -69.48
C ALA A 758 64.62 -30.88 -70.82
N ARG A 759 64.75 -29.59 -71.15
CA ARG A 759 65.50 -29.10 -72.33
C ARG A 759 67.00 -29.41 -72.23
N ASP A 760 67.58 -29.27 -71.04
CA ASP A 760 68.99 -29.59 -70.78
C ASP A 760 69.23 -31.11 -70.90
N HIS A 761 68.27 -31.94 -70.46
CA HIS A 761 68.29 -33.37 -70.68
C HIS A 761 68.10 -33.75 -72.17
N GLU A 762 67.17 -33.12 -72.88
CA GLU A 762 66.94 -33.35 -74.31
C GLU A 762 68.15 -32.94 -75.17
N THR A 763 68.81 -31.82 -74.84
CA THR A 763 70.05 -31.41 -75.51
C THR A 763 71.25 -32.29 -75.12
N ALA A 764 71.30 -32.83 -73.89
CA ALA A 764 72.28 -33.85 -73.50
C ALA A 764 72.06 -35.18 -74.25
N LEU A 765 70.81 -35.65 -74.35
CA LEU A 765 70.44 -36.81 -75.18
C LEU A 765 70.76 -36.58 -76.65
N SER A 766 70.53 -35.37 -77.17
CA SER A 766 70.88 -35.00 -78.55
C SER A 766 72.40 -35.00 -78.79
N LYS A 767 73.20 -34.54 -77.82
CA LYS A 767 74.67 -34.64 -77.86
C LYS A 767 75.13 -36.10 -77.84
N LEU A 768 74.62 -36.91 -76.91
CA LEU A 768 74.91 -38.34 -76.83
C LEU A 768 74.47 -39.09 -78.10
N LYS A 769 73.37 -38.67 -78.75
CA LYS A 769 72.94 -39.20 -80.04
C LYS A 769 73.94 -38.84 -81.15
N VAL A 770 74.39 -37.58 -81.24
CA VAL A 770 75.43 -37.17 -82.20
C VAL A 770 76.77 -37.90 -81.94
N GLU A 771 77.13 -38.12 -80.67
CA GLU A 771 78.34 -38.87 -80.29
C GLU A 771 78.24 -40.36 -80.62
N THR A 772 77.08 -40.99 -80.41
CA THR A 772 76.84 -42.40 -80.78
C THR A 772 76.66 -42.59 -82.29
N GLU A 773 76.08 -41.63 -83.00
CA GLU A 773 76.06 -41.60 -84.47
C GLU A 773 77.49 -41.44 -85.03
N LYS A 774 78.29 -40.54 -84.46
CA LYS A 774 79.72 -40.39 -84.79
C LYS A 774 80.50 -41.69 -84.52
N MET A 775 80.34 -42.29 -83.34
CA MET A 775 80.97 -43.56 -82.99
C MET A 775 80.53 -44.68 -83.93
N THR A 776 79.26 -44.73 -84.33
CA THR A 776 78.74 -45.68 -85.31
C THR A 776 79.35 -45.45 -86.70
N LEU A 777 79.58 -44.19 -87.09
CA LEU A 777 80.20 -43.81 -88.35
C LEU A 777 81.70 -44.15 -88.36
N ASP A 778 82.41 -43.93 -87.25
CA ASP A 778 83.82 -44.29 -87.10
C ASP A 778 84.00 -45.83 -86.99
N LEU A 779 83.10 -46.55 -86.32
CA LEU A 779 83.03 -48.02 -86.36
C LEU A 779 82.76 -48.54 -87.79
N LYS A 780 81.89 -47.88 -88.57
CA LYS A 780 81.68 -48.21 -89.99
C LYS A 780 82.95 -47.98 -90.81
N LYS A 781 83.70 -46.89 -90.59
CA LYS A 781 85.01 -46.66 -91.25
C LYS A 781 86.01 -47.77 -90.93
N ILE A 782 86.10 -48.17 -89.66
CA ILE A 782 86.97 -49.28 -89.21
C ILE A 782 86.54 -50.57 -89.91
N HIS A 783 85.26 -50.92 -89.89
CA HIS A 783 84.73 -52.10 -90.58
C HIS A 783 85.04 -52.07 -92.09
N THR A 784 84.89 -50.92 -92.77
CA THR A 784 85.23 -50.83 -94.21
C THR A 784 86.72 -51.06 -94.46
N ALA A 785 87.60 -50.46 -93.66
CA ALA A 785 89.05 -50.64 -93.78
C ALA A 785 89.51 -52.05 -93.41
N GLU A 786 88.80 -52.74 -92.52
CA GLU A 786 89.04 -54.15 -92.19
C GLU A 786 88.56 -55.09 -93.31
N THR A 787 87.41 -54.81 -93.95
CA THR A 787 86.97 -55.57 -95.12
C THR A 787 87.89 -55.36 -96.32
N GLU A 788 88.39 -54.15 -96.55
CA GLU A 788 89.37 -53.84 -97.60
C GLU A 788 90.67 -54.63 -97.38
N LYS A 789 91.23 -54.59 -96.16
CA LYS A 789 92.37 -55.42 -95.75
C LYS A 789 92.09 -56.93 -95.80
N ALA A 790 90.84 -57.38 -95.75
CA ALA A 790 90.49 -58.79 -95.95
C ALA A 790 90.42 -59.15 -97.44
N LEU A 791 89.90 -58.25 -98.27
CA LEU A 791 89.76 -58.39 -99.72
C LEU A 791 91.15 -58.44 -100.40
N ASP A 792 92.10 -57.60 -100.00
CA ASP A 792 93.50 -57.67 -100.47
C ASP A 792 94.16 -59.02 -100.14
N ARG A 793 93.93 -59.54 -98.94
CA ARG A 793 94.42 -60.87 -98.53
C ARG A 793 93.75 -62.00 -99.30
N ALA A 794 92.48 -61.85 -99.70
CA ALA A 794 91.79 -62.79 -100.57
C ALA A 794 92.34 -62.75 -102.01
N ASN A 795 92.47 -61.56 -102.61
CA ASN A 795 93.05 -61.35 -103.94
C ASN A 795 94.48 -61.91 -104.05
N SER A 796 95.29 -61.72 -103.00
CA SER A 796 96.65 -62.26 -102.93
C SER A 796 96.67 -63.81 -102.97
N ARG A 797 95.72 -64.46 -102.28
CA ARG A 797 95.56 -65.93 -102.32
C ARG A 797 94.98 -66.42 -103.64
N LEU A 798 94.11 -65.64 -104.28
CA LEU A 798 93.50 -65.99 -105.56
C LEU A 798 94.56 -66.03 -106.68
N LYS A 799 95.40 -65.00 -106.80
CA LYS A 799 96.53 -64.97 -107.75
C LYS A 799 97.54 -66.10 -107.55
N GLN A 800 97.78 -66.52 -106.31
CA GLN A 800 98.61 -67.70 -106.03
C GLN A 800 97.98 -68.97 -106.60
N SER A 801 96.67 -69.16 -106.42
CA SER A 801 95.95 -70.34 -106.87
C SER A 801 95.80 -70.40 -108.40
N GLU A 802 95.54 -69.27 -109.08
CA GLU A 802 95.50 -69.17 -110.54
C GLU A 802 96.80 -69.68 -111.20
N LYS A 803 97.95 -69.32 -110.60
CA LYS A 803 99.27 -69.75 -111.06
C LYS A 803 99.47 -71.27 -110.92
N GLU A 804 99.00 -71.86 -109.82
CA GLU A 804 99.06 -73.30 -109.57
C GLU A 804 98.12 -74.10 -110.49
N TYR A 805 96.91 -73.60 -110.76
CA TYR A 805 95.98 -74.24 -111.71
C TYR A 805 96.49 -74.17 -113.16
N SER A 806 97.06 -73.04 -113.58
CA SER A 806 97.68 -72.89 -114.90
C SER A 806 98.79 -73.93 -115.13
N GLN A 807 99.61 -74.19 -114.09
CA GLN A 807 100.69 -75.17 -114.15
C GLN A 807 100.19 -76.63 -114.13
N LYS A 808 99.01 -76.91 -113.55
CA LYS A 808 98.35 -78.22 -113.62
C LYS A 808 97.73 -78.46 -115.01
N LEU A 809 97.08 -77.45 -115.60
CA LEU A 809 96.44 -77.55 -116.91
C LEU A 809 97.45 -77.94 -118.00
N ALA A 810 98.61 -77.28 -118.05
CA ALA A 810 99.67 -77.60 -119.00
C ALA A 810 100.14 -79.07 -118.94
N LYS A 811 100.25 -79.64 -117.74
CA LYS A 811 100.60 -81.06 -117.54
C LYS A 811 99.47 -82.01 -117.95
N SER A 812 98.22 -81.61 -117.72
CA SER A 812 97.04 -82.39 -118.15
C SER A 812 96.96 -82.50 -119.68
N SER A 813 97.21 -81.40 -120.40
CA SER A 813 97.18 -81.39 -121.87
C SER A 813 98.29 -82.28 -122.49
N GLN A 814 99.45 -82.37 -121.86
CA GLN A 814 100.51 -83.30 -122.30
C GLN A 814 100.07 -84.77 -122.18
N ILE A 815 99.49 -85.16 -121.04
CA ILE A 815 99.03 -86.54 -120.80
C ILE A 815 97.86 -86.92 -121.72
N ILE A 816 96.97 -85.97 -122.05
CA ILE A 816 95.86 -86.19 -122.98
C ILE A 816 96.39 -86.55 -124.38
N ALA A 817 97.37 -85.81 -124.91
CA ALA A 817 97.97 -86.10 -126.21
C ALA A 817 98.65 -87.49 -126.26
N GLU A 818 99.31 -87.91 -125.18
CA GLU A 818 99.90 -89.25 -125.06
C GLU A 818 98.82 -90.35 -125.10
N LEU A 819 97.69 -90.14 -124.43
CA LEU A 819 96.54 -91.06 -124.43
C LEU A 819 95.80 -91.12 -125.78
N GLU A 820 95.67 -90.01 -126.49
CA GLU A 820 95.05 -89.96 -127.83
C GLU A 820 95.83 -90.82 -128.85
N THR A 821 97.16 -90.86 -128.76
CA THR A 821 97.97 -91.77 -129.61
C THR A 821 97.78 -93.25 -129.28
N THR A 822 97.52 -93.60 -128.01
CA THR A 822 97.29 -95.00 -127.60
C THR A 822 95.87 -95.47 -127.89
N ILE A 823 94.86 -94.59 -127.81
CA ILE A 823 93.49 -94.89 -128.25
C ILE A 823 93.47 -95.15 -129.77
N SER A 824 94.23 -94.38 -130.54
CA SER A 824 94.31 -94.53 -132.01
C SER A 824 94.79 -95.92 -132.44
N SER A 825 95.87 -96.43 -131.85
CA SER A 825 96.41 -97.76 -132.20
C SER A 825 95.54 -98.92 -131.73
N LEU A 826 94.91 -98.81 -130.56
CA LEU A 826 93.95 -99.82 -130.08
C LEU A 826 92.68 -99.87 -130.96
N THR A 827 92.27 -98.73 -131.53
CA THR A 827 91.13 -98.67 -132.46
C THR A 827 91.42 -99.39 -133.77
N GLU A 828 92.65 -99.25 -134.32
CA GLU A 828 93.06 -99.96 -135.53
C GLU A 828 93.10 -101.48 -135.31
N GLU A 829 93.67 -101.93 -134.19
CA GLU A 829 93.78 -103.36 -133.87
C GLU A 829 92.39 -104.02 -133.66
N ASN A 830 91.46 -103.34 -132.98
CA ASN A 830 90.08 -103.80 -132.81
C ASN A 830 89.37 -103.97 -134.16
N SER A 831 89.58 -103.06 -135.11
CA SER A 831 88.98 -103.14 -136.45
C SER A 831 89.41 -104.40 -137.23
N ARG A 832 90.67 -104.84 -137.07
CA ARG A 832 91.19 -106.06 -137.69
C ARG A 832 90.56 -107.31 -137.09
N GLN A 833 90.36 -107.33 -135.77
CA GLN A 833 89.76 -108.47 -135.07
C GLN A 833 88.27 -108.63 -135.40
N GLN A 834 87.52 -107.53 -135.53
CA GLN A 834 86.12 -107.57 -135.95
C GLN A 834 85.97 -108.13 -137.38
N LEU A 835 86.78 -107.66 -138.33
CA LEU A 835 86.72 -108.09 -139.73
C LEU A 835 87.04 -109.60 -139.90
N ALA A 836 87.95 -110.14 -139.08
CA ALA A 836 88.24 -111.57 -139.02
C ALA A 836 87.12 -112.42 -138.38
N ALA A 837 86.29 -111.82 -137.53
CA ALA A 837 85.11 -112.49 -136.97
C ALA A 837 83.94 -112.54 -137.97
N GLU A 838 83.72 -111.44 -138.71
CA GLU A 838 82.69 -111.34 -139.74
C GLU A 838 82.91 -112.35 -140.89
N GLN A 839 84.15 -112.56 -141.32
CA GLN A 839 84.50 -113.59 -142.33
C GLN A 839 84.08 -115.01 -141.91
N ARG A 840 84.35 -115.41 -140.65
CA ARG A 840 83.96 -116.73 -140.13
C ARG A 840 82.45 -116.90 -140.02
N LEU A 841 81.72 -115.83 -139.71
CA LEU A 841 80.25 -115.86 -139.71
C LEU A 841 79.71 -116.15 -141.12
N GLN A 842 80.33 -115.54 -142.14
CA GLN A 842 79.93 -115.70 -143.54
C GLN A 842 80.23 -117.11 -144.09
N GLU A 843 81.34 -117.75 -143.68
CA GLU A 843 81.62 -119.16 -144.00
C GLU A 843 80.56 -120.13 -143.44
N VAL A 844 80.07 -119.87 -142.22
CA VAL A 844 79.03 -120.70 -141.58
C VAL A 844 77.67 -120.53 -142.26
N VAL A 845 77.34 -119.31 -142.68
CA VAL A 845 76.11 -119.04 -143.47
C VAL A 845 76.16 -119.75 -144.81
N GLN A 846 77.28 -119.69 -145.54
CA GLN A 846 77.45 -120.38 -146.81
C GLN A 846 77.26 -121.90 -146.66
N ASN A 847 77.87 -122.51 -145.65
CA ASN A 847 77.74 -123.95 -145.36
C ASN A 847 76.30 -124.42 -145.06
N LEU A 848 75.39 -123.51 -144.66
CA LEU A 848 73.97 -123.83 -144.44
C LEU A 848 73.18 -123.74 -145.76
N GLU A 849 73.46 -122.73 -146.57
CA GLU A 849 72.85 -122.56 -147.90
C GLU A 849 73.30 -123.67 -148.88
N ASP A 850 74.56 -124.11 -148.79
CA ASP A 850 75.08 -125.25 -149.56
C ASP A 850 74.36 -126.57 -149.20
N LYS A 851 74.08 -126.81 -147.91
CA LYS A 851 73.34 -128.01 -147.45
C LYS A 851 71.88 -128.01 -147.90
N LYS A 852 71.25 -126.83 -147.95
CA LYS A 852 69.92 -126.64 -148.52
C LYS A 852 69.90 -126.95 -150.02
N GLN A 853 70.90 -126.48 -150.77
CA GLN A 853 71.04 -126.78 -152.20
C GLN A 853 71.41 -128.25 -152.47
N GLN A 854 72.18 -128.90 -151.59
CA GLN A 854 72.41 -130.35 -151.63
C GLN A 854 71.08 -131.11 -151.50
N LEU A 855 70.23 -130.74 -150.53
CA LEU A 855 68.93 -131.38 -150.33
C LEU A 855 68.01 -131.21 -151.54
N ILE A 856 67.99 -130.02 -152.16
CA ILE A 856 67.25 -129.74 -153.40
C ILE A 856 67.75 -130.64 -154.53
N THR A 857 69.07 -130.68 -154.78
CA THR A 857 69.64 -131.49 -155.86
C THR A 857 69.52 -133.01 -155.63
N ASP A 858 69.34 -133.47 -154.39
CA ASP A 858 69.02 -134.87 -154.08
C ASP A 858 67.55 -135.21 -154.41
N TYR A 859 66.60 -134.29 -154.14
CA TYR A 859 65.21 -134.44 -154.61
C TYR A 859 65.10 -134.36 -156.14
N ASP A 860 65.78 -133.40 -156.78
CA ASP A 860 65.81 -133.28 -158.25
C ASP A 860 66.38 -134.55 -158.90
N ARG A 861 67.38 -135.19 -158.29
CA ARG A 861 67.97 -136.44 -158.79
C ARG A 861 66.99 -137.62 -158.68
N ALA A 862 66.17 -137.67 -157.64
CA ALA A 862 65.09 -138.67 -157.51
C ALA A 862 63.97 -138.43 -158.53
N ILE A 863 63.54 -137.17 -158.72
CA ILE A 863 62.56 -136.78 -159.75
C ILE A 863 63.07 -137.15 -161.14
N LYS A 864 64.35 -136.86 -161.42
CA LYS A 864 64.95 -137.14 -162.72
C LYS A 864 65.13 -138.62 -163.00
N ALA A 865 65.49 -139.44 -162.02
CA ALA A 865 65.53 -140.90 -162.18
C ALA A 865 64.15 -141.47 -162.57
N LEU A 866 63.07 -140.97 -161.96
CA LEU A 866 61.69 -141.34 -162.30
C LEU A 866 61.29 -140.86 -163.71
N GLN A 867 61.79 -139.70 -164.15
CA GLN A 867 61.60 -139.21 -165.53
C GLN A 867 62.36 -140.08 -166.54
N ASP A 868 63.62 -140.43 -166.26
CA ASP A 868 64.46 -141.24 -167.14
C ASP A 868 63.91 -142.69 -167.28
N GLU A 869 63.29 -143.26 -166.24
CA GLU A 869 62.52 -144.52 -166.37
C GLU A 869 61.31 -144.37 -167.31
N VAL A 870 60.49 -143.32 -167.13
CA VAL A 870 59.31 -143.06 -167.98
C VAL A 870 59.70 -142.82 -169.44
N GLU A 871 60.75 -142.06 -169.70
CA GLU A 871 61.26 -141.82 -171.06
C GLU A 871 61.95 -143.08 -171.63
N GLY A 872 62.50 -143.94 -170.78
CA GLY A 872 62.96 -145.29 -171.13
C GLY A 872 61.84 -146.20 -171.62
N TYR A 873 60.71 -146.27 -170.90
CA TYR A 873 59.52 -146.99 -171.35
C TYR A 873 58.96 -146.43 -172.66
N ARG A 874 58.87 -145.10 -172.80
CA ARG A 874 58.48 -144.45 -174.06
C ARG A 874 59.40 -144.78 -175.22
N SER A 875 60.70 -144.81 -174.98
CA SER A 875 61.72 -145.17 -175.99
C SER A 875 61.60 -146.61 -176.44
N GLN A 876 61.29 -147.55 -175.53
CA GLN A 876 61.00 -148.93 -175.89
C GLN A 876 59.71 -149.04 -176.71
N VAL A 877 58.62 -148.37 -176.30
CA VAL A 877 57.35 -148.37 -177.04
C VAL A 877 57.56 -147.85 -178.47
N GLN A 878 58.17 -146.67 -178.66
CA GLN A 878 58.43 -146.14 -180.00
C GLN A 878 59.36 -147.01 -180.85
N ALA A 879 60.31 -147.72 -180.23
CA ALA A 879 61.19 -148.64 -180.93
C ALA A 879 60.48 -149.94 -181.36
N VAL A 880 59.48 -150.38 -180.60
CA VAL A 880 58.60 -151.50 -180.97
C VAL A 880 57.61 -151.05 -182.05
N GLU A 881 56.94 -149.91 -181.90
CA GLU A 881 56.03 -149.34 -182.90
C GLU A 881 56.69 -149.17 -184.27
N LYS A 882 57.91 -148.60 -184.33
CA LYS A 882 58.64 -148.43 -185.60
C LYS A 882 59.15 -149.74 -186.22
N LYS A 883 59.31 -150.81 -185.43
CA LYS A 883 59.57 -152.17 -185.95
C LYS A 883 58.27 -152.82 -186.44
N LEU A 884 57.18 -152.62 -185.72
CA LEU A 884 55.84 -153.10 -186.07
C LEU A 884 55.39 -152.50 -187.41
N GLN A 885 55.44 -151.17 -187.58
CA GLN A 885 55.08 -150.49 -188.83
C GLN A 885 55.86 -150.98 -190.06
N ARG A 886 57.15 -151.34 -189.91
CA ARG A 886 57.94 -151.94 -191.00
C ARG A 886 57.46 -153.35 -191.34
N ARG A 887 57.18 -154.17 -190.32
CA ARG A 887 56.59 -155.52 -190.47
C ARG A 887 55.17 -155.48 -191.04
N GLU A 888 54.38 -154.46 -190.71
CA GLU A 888 53.02 -154.25 -191.20
C GLU A 888 53.02 -153.89 -192.69
N LEU A 889 53.95 -153.05 -193.16
CA LEU A 889 54.16 -152.83 -194.60
C LEU A 889 54.51 -154.13 -195.33
N GLU A 890 55.54 -154.87 -194.87
CA GLU A 890 55.96 -156.14 -195.48
C GLU A 890 54.84 -157.17 -195.53
N THR A 891 54.03 -157.28 -194.46
CA THR A 891 52.94 -158.27 -194.39
C THR A 891 51.68 -157.85 -195.15
N HIS A 892 51.42 -156.56 -195.35
CA HIS A 892 50.33 -156.13 -196.25
C HIS A 892 50.59 -156.56 -197.70
N GLU A 893 51.83 -156.42 -198.18
CA GLU A 893 52.22 -156.89 -199.52
C GLU A 893 52.16 -158.42 -199.64
N GLN A 894 52.55 -159.18 -198.60
CA GLN A 894 52.43 -160.65 -198.61
C GLN A 894 50.98 -161.14 -198.56
N ILE A 895 50.10 -160.50 -197.79
CA ILE A 895 48.70 -160.93 -197.64
C ILE A 895 47.88 -160.65 -198.92
N MET A 896 48.21 -159.60 -199.67
CA MET A 896 47.71 -159.39 -201.04
C MET A 896 47.97 -160.61 -201.93
N GLN A 897 49.16 -161.20 -201.85
CA GLN A 897 49.54 -162.37 -202.63
C GLN A 897 48.78 -163.64 -202.18
N ILE A 898 48.71 -163.90 -200.87
CA ILE A 898 48.14 -165.16 -200.32
C ILE A 898 46.62 -165.25 -200.47
N ARG A 899 45.90 -164.11 -200.49
CA ARG A 899 44.45 -164.09 -200.77
C ARG A 899 44.09 -164.71 -202.12
N GLN A 900 45.02 -164.72 -203.08
CA GLN A 900 44.79 -165.17 -204.45
C GLN A 900 44.76 -166.71 -204.61
N ASP A 901 45.30 -167.47 -203.65
CA ASP A 901 45.43 -168.94 -203.76
C ASP A 901 44.27 -169.73 -203.14
N TYR A 902 43.92 -169.43 -201.88
CA TYR A 902 43.22 -170.40 -201.02
C TYR A 902 41.72 -170.55 -201.26
N GLU A 903 41.06 -169.53 -201.81
CA GLU A 903 39.64 -169.55 -202.19
C GLU A 903 39.32 -170.70 -203.17
N THR A 904 40.30 -171.09 -203.99
CA THR A 904 40.22 -172.12 -205.02
C THR A 904 40.05 -173.54 -204.49
N LYS A 905 40.40 -173.83 -203.22
CA LYS A 905 40.75 -175.20 -202.80
C LYS A 905 39.65 -176.01 -202.09
N LEU A 906 38.70 -175.36 -201.41
CA LEU A 906 37.89 -176.03 -200.37
C LEU A 906 36.68 -176.83 -200.91
N LYS A 907 36.21 -176.55 -202.14
CA LYS A 907 35.07 -177.23 -202.81
C LYS A 907 35.42 -178.62 -203.40
N GLY A 908 36.44 -179.31 -202.88
CA GLY A 908 37.21 -180.35 -203.58
C GLY A 908 36.68 -181.79 -203.49
N LEU A 909 37.17 -182.56 -202.49
CA LEU A 909 36.63 -183.90 -201.98
C LEU A 909 34.42 -184.21 -199.93
N MET A 910 33.58 -183.25 -199.40
CA MET A 910 33.52 -181.80 -199.69
C MET A 910 34.00 -181.61 -201.11
N PRO A 911 34.90 -182.53 -201.36
CA PRO A 911 34.34 -184.19 -202.20
C PRO A 911 32.82 -184.47 -202.39
N ALA A 912 32.43 -185.74 -202.62
CA ALA A 912 31.32 -186.13 -203.51
C ALA A 912 29.87 -185.90 -202.99
N SER A 913 29.08 -186.93 -202.65
CA SER A 913 27.73 -186.79 -202.06
C SER A 913 27.76 -186.23 -200.62
N SER A 914 28.96 -186.10 -200.07
CA SER A 914 29.30 -185.25 -198.93
C SER A 914 29.26 -183.75 -199.24
N ARG A 915 28.90 -183.29 -200.45
CA ARG A 915 28.73 -181.85 -200.79
C ARG A 915 27.54 -181.22 -200.08
N GLN A 916 26.29 -181.49 -200.46
CA GLN A 916 25.15 -180.96 -199.72
C GLN A 916 24.97 -181.61 -198.33
N GLN A 917 25.66 -182.71 -197.99
CA GLN A 917 25.77 -183.14 -196.58
C GLN A 917 26.77 -182.30 -195.77
N LEU A 918 27.86 -181.78 -196.36
CA LEU A 918 28.55 -180.58 -195.87
C LEU A 918 27.85 -179.28 -196.35
N GLU A 919 26.57 -179.37 -196.75
CA GLU A 919 25.56 -178.31 -196.72
C GLU A 919 25.38 -177.83 -195.30
N ASP A 920 24.18 -177.93 -194.74
CA ASP A 920 23.76 -178.89 -193.68
C ASP A 920 24.78 -179.33 -192.58
N THR A 921 26.10 -179.19 -192.77
CA THR A 921 27.18 -179.39 -191.78
C THR A 921 28.33 -178.35 -191.88
N ILE A 922 28.47 -177.59 -192.97
CA ILE A 922 29.17 -176.28 -193.03
C ILE A 922 28.16 -175.10 -192.89
N ILE A 923 26.88 -175.43 -192.90
CA ILE A 923 25.77 -174.81 -192.19
C ILE A 923 25.59 -175.56 -190.87
N SER A 924 25.36 -174.80 -189.79
CA SER A 924 25.10 -175.26 -188.42
C SER A 924 26.17 -176.12 -187.69
N LEU A 925 26.80 -177.16 -188.26
CA LEU A 925 27.78 -177.99 -187.51
C LEU A 925 29.17 -177.33 -187.39
N LYS A 926 29.85 -176.97 -188.48
CA LYS A 926 30.50 -175.66 -188.44
C LYS A 926 29.33 -174.67 -188.36
N SER A 927 29.33 -173.80 -187.36
CA SER A 927 28.21 -172.90 -187.09
C SER A 927 27.83 -172.10 -188.34
N GLN A 928 26.58 -171.63 -188.41
CA GLN A 928 25.93 -171.08 -189.61
C GLN A 928 26.45 -169.67 -190.01
N VAL A 929 27.76 -169.47 -189.89
CA VAL A 929 28.59 -168.32 -190.26
C VAL A 929 28.56 -168.11 -191.77
N ASN A 930 27.50 -167.45 -192.27
CA ASN A 930 27.49 -165.99 -192.47
C ASN A 930 26.07 -165.51 -192.83
#